data_AF-A0A0F4VJK7-F1
#
_entry.id   AF-A0A0F4VJK7-F1
#
_cell.length_a   1.000
_cell.length_b   1.000
_cell.length_c   1.000
_cell.angle_alpha   90.00
_cell.angle_beta   90.00
_cell.angle_gamma   90.00
#
_symmetry.space_group_name_H-M   'P 1'
#
loop_
_entity.id
_entity.type
_entity.pdbx_description
1 polymer ?
#
loop_
_entity_poly.entity_id
_entity_poly.type
_entity_poly.pdbx_seq_one_letter_code
_entity_poly.pdbx_strand_id
1 'polypeptide(L)'
;MLDIISNREIKETPEEIVRQEYIKVLINDYGYKVEDITLEYSVKKSPSDTRRSLPVDIAIKENGTSKIFVETKKPEYQEGFIQLKNYMDFESDVTWGVWTNGSDTRYIKKIIKNGKIDYIERNNIPKKYFADVSEQIKKKDLITATNLRIIFRRIRAYLASSEVGTTRDENIAKEIINVVLCKVYIEKFTPSDEYYEFYANQDDDKKTAQRIKHIFEQVKNKYDEVFSFRDEITLTNQSLAYIVSQLQIYSLTDSSRNVLSDAFESIVGYSLKGEKGQFFTPKNIIKLMVHLIKPQKQHKIIDPACGSGGFLIESMLYVWENISNIGISDLAKQEDQRDYAMKKIFGIEKDDFLAKFCKAYMAVIGDGKSGIKILNSLSTPKMLEQHDINLASFDLVLTNPPFGKEISIENDLKSQYCSSKVDVAFLQRALDLVKPKGILGIILSEVVFHAPTYKKFRDLFFKNNKILSIIDLPHDTFRPFNNAKCVALILQKEKNSNHKNLIKMINLKEIGHTPQGNIKYIFDYDKNIITDELADDVPSVIKLLEENNFNNHFIKEIEQKRVIDEDVYIPRYYFELSKPNKENFITIENLISENILESFEGHGSPSSHFKGKGEYPYVRVKDIVNLEININEMDSIPEFEYIRLKWKERKLREKDIVFVRRGSYRIGDVGFVYKKDINSIYTKELQFFRIVDEKNKYYITKNNLLSLLRSKEVREQLENLIFMDTTLPTIYKRWLKIKLPLYNEQDMELLDKKMSSAYNKRQEFWDILNRSD
;
A
#
# COMPACT_ATOMS: atom_id res chain seq x y z
N MET A 1 9.82 -25.13 16.33
CA MET A 1 10.64 -24.92 15.10
C MET A 1 11.75 -25.97 15.03
N LEU A 2 12.31 -26.26 13.85
CA LEU A 2 13.47 -27.15 13.70
C LEU A 2 14.78 -26.34 13.85
N ASP A 3 15.70 -26.85 14.66
CA ASP A 3 17.05 -26.29 14.84
C ASP A 3 17.94 -26.59 13.63
N ILE A 4 18.58 -25.57 13.05
CA ILE A 4 19.36 -25.70 11.81
C ILE A 4 20.62 -26.56 12.00
N ILE A 5 21.21 -26.56 13.20
CA ILE A 5 22.49 -27.23 13.46
C ILE A 5 22.28 -28.69 13.86
N SER A 6 21.33 -28.95 14.77
CA SER A 6 21.07 -30.27 15.35
C SER A 6 19.94 -31.04 14.66
N ASN A 7 19.15 -30.38 13.81
CA ASN A 7 17.98 -30.94 13.11
C ASN A 7 16.93 -31.56 14.06
N ARG A 8 16.79 -31.00 15.27
CA ARG A 8 15.81 -31.41 16.29
C ARG A 8 14.72 -30.37 16.45
N GLU A 9 13.55 -30.80 16.91
CA GLU A 9 12.49 -29.87 17.31
C GLU A 9 12.87 -29.13 18.59
N ILE A 10 12.78 -27.81 18.54
CA ILE A 10 13.02 -26.91 19.66
C ILE A 10 11.85 -25.96 19.88
N LYS A 11 11.71 -25.48 21.12
CA LYS A 11 10.67 -24.53 21.50
C LYS A 11 10.98 -23.16 20.89
N GLU A 12 9.98 -22.62 20.21
CA GLU A 12 10.08 -21.33 19.54
C GLU A 12 9.96 -20.20 20.56
N THR A 13 11.10 -19.64 20.98
CA THR A 13 11.18 -18.46 21.83
C THR A 13 11.72 -17.28 21.03
N PRO A 14 11.44 -16.02 21.40
CA PRO A 14 11.94 -14.87 20.66
C PRO A 14 13.47 -14.82 20.49
N GLU A 15 14.21 -15.28 21.50
CA GLU A 15 15.68 -15.37 21.46
C GLU A 15 16.14 -16.46 20.50
N GLU A 16 15.44 -17.60 20.49
CA GLU A 16 15.72 -18.70 19.58
C GLU A 16 15.43 -18.33 18.13
N ILE A 17 14.37 -17.55 17.85
CA ILE A 17 14.10 -17.04 16.50
C ILE A 17 15.28 -16.19 16.00
N VAL A 18 15.79 -15.27 16.84
CA VAL A 18 16.94 -14.42 16.49
C VAL A 18 18.19 -15.27 16.25
N ARG A 19 18.43 -16.28 17.10
CA ARG A 19 19.56 -17.20 16.99
C ARG A 19 19.52 -17.99 15.69
N GLN A 20 18.40 -18.61 15.37
CA GLN A 20 18.23 -19.39 14.13
C GLN A 20 18.35 -18.51 12.88
N GLU A 21 17.80 -17.30 12.88
CA GLU A 21 17.98 -16.35 11.78
C GLU A 21 19.44 -15.93 11.59
N TYR A 22 20.18 -15.71 12.68
CA TYR A 22 21.60 -15.35 12.56
C TYR A 22 22.48 -16.54 12.15
N ILE A 23 22.13 -17.78 12.53
CA ILE A 23 22.79 -18.99 12.03
C ILE A 23 22.67 -19.08 10.49
N LYS A 24 21.49 -18.78 9.92
CA LYS A 24 21.32 -18.71 8.46
C LYS A 24 22.29 -17.71 7.83
N VAL A 25 22.47 -16.54 8.46
CA VAL A 25 23.42 -15.52 8.00
C VAL A 25 24.86 -16.06 8.05
N LEU A 26 25.29 -16.70 9.14
CA LEU A 26 26.64 -17.28 9.27
C LEU A 26 26.93 -18.33 8.18
N ILE A 27 25.95 -19.18 7.87
CA ILE A 27 26.10 -20.24 6.87
C ILE A 27 26.05 -19.67 5.46
N ASN A 28 24.96 -18.97 5.13
CA ASN A 28 24.68 -18.55 3.76
C ASN A 28 25.56 -17.37 3.35
N ASP A 29 25.84 -16.43 4.26
CA ASP A 29 26.50 -15.18 3.91
C ASP A 29 28.00 -15.18 4.23
N TYR A 30 28.40 -15.80 5.35
CA TYR A 30 29.81 -15.84 5.78
C TYR A 30 30.55 -17.14 5.39
N GLY A 31 29.81 -18.16 4.92
CA GLY A 31 30.36 -19.42 4.43
C GLY A 31 30.85 -20.36 5.53
N TYR A 32 30.41 -20.18 6.77
CA TYR A 32 30.71 -21.12 7.86
C TYR A 32 29.90 -22.41 7.67
N LYS A 33 30.53 -23.57 7.85
CA LYS A 33 29.82 -24.85 7.74
C LYS A 33 29.07 -25.11 9.04
N VAL A 34 27.97 -25.87 8.95
CA VAL A 34 27.22 -26.35 10.13
C VAL A 34 28.16 -27.03 11.14
N GLU A 35 29.13 -27.79 10.65
CA GLU A 35 30.14 -28.51 11.44
C GLU A 35 31.05 -27.58 12.27
N ASP A 36 31.25 -26.33 11.83
CA ASP A 36 32.08 -25.34 12.51
C ASP A 36 31.31 -24.60 13.61
N ILE A 37 29.98 -24.70 13.61
CA ILE A 37 29.08 -23.93 14.48
C ILE A 37 28.66 -24.80 15.66
N THR A 38 28.95 -24.33 16.89
CA THR A 38 28.53 -24.99 18.13
C THR A 38 27.55 -24.10 18.88
N LEU A 39 26.38 -24.64 19.20
CA LEU A 39 25.38 -23.97 20.04
C LEU A 39 25.68 -24.17 21.53
N GLU A 40 25.34 -23.18 22.34
CA GLU A 40 25.46 -23.22 23.80
C GLU A 40 26.87 -23.65 24.28
N TYR A 41 27.91 -23.08 23.65
CA TYR A 41 29.28 -23.44 23.94
C TYR A 41 29.65 -23.01 25.36
N SER A 42 30.04 -23.98 26.21
CA SER A 42 30.43 -23.69 27.58
C SER A 42 31.81 -23.02 27.64
N VAL A 43 31.87 -21.82 28.19
CA VAL A 43 33.06 -21.00 28.45
C VAL A 43 33.48 -21.12 29.92
N LYS A 44 34.77 -20.87 30.22
CA LYS A 44 35.31 -20.81 31.59
C LYS A 44 34.74 -19.64 32.38
N LYS A 45 34.70 -19.74 33.71
CA LYS A 45 34.32 -18.64 34.61
C LYS A 45 35.48 -17.71 34.97
N SER A 46 36.72 -18.21 34.85
CA SER A 46 37.94 -17.46 35.03
C SER A 46 39.07 -18.06 34.19
N PRO A 47 40.14 -17.30 33.87
CA PRO A 47 41.27 -17.82 33.09
C PRO A 47 41.94 -19.06 33.71
N SER A 48 41.89 -19.17 35.06
CA SER A 48 42.44 -20.27 35.86
C SER A 48 41.53 -21.49 35.99
N ASP A 49 40.25 -21.40 35.60
CA ASP A 49 39.30 -22.51 35.77
C ASP A 49 39.51 -23.65 34.77
N THR A 50 39.34 -24.88 35.26
CA THR A 50 39.31 -26.10 34.45
C THR A 50 37.89 -26.52 34.05
N ARG A 51 36.86 -26.06 34.77
CA ARG A 51 35.45 -26.30 34.44
C ARG A 51 34.88 -25.18 33.57
N ARG A 52 34.20 -25.58 32.48
CA ARG A 52 33.44 -24.71 31.58
C ARG A 52 31.96 -24.75 31.98
N SER A 53 31.32 -23.60 32.16
CA SER A 53 29.94 -23.52 32.69
C SER A 53 29.13 -22.30 32.27
N LEU A 54 29.70 -21.34 31.55
CA LEU A 54 28.98 -20.17 31.03
C LEU A 54 28.60 -20.42 29.57
N PRO A 55 27.31 -20.54 29.20
CA PRO A 55 26.93 -20.82 27.82
C PRO A 55 26.98 -19.54 26.98
N VAL A 56 27.83 -19.52 25.95
CA VAL A 56 27.68 -18.55 24.85
C VAL A 56 26.75 -19.14 23.80
N ASP A 57 25.86 -18.33 23.24
CA ASP A 57 24.79 -18.82 22.36
C ASP A 57 25.33 -19.54 21.13
N ILE A 58 26.34 -18.96 20.48
CA ILE A 58 27.00 -19.56 19.31
C ILE A 58 28.51 -19.38 19.40
N ALA A 59 29.25 -20.47 19.17
CA ALA A 59 30.70 -20.44 18.95
C ALA A 59 31.04 -20.98 17.56
N ILE A 60 31.83 -20.22 16.80
CA ILE A 60 32.35 -20.63 15.50
C ILE A 60 33.79 -21.10 15.69
N LYS A 61 34.09 -22.30 15.20
CA LYS A 61 35.37 -22.97 15.35
C LYS A 61 36.13 -23.02 14.04
N GLU A 62 37.44 -22.81 14.12
CA GLU A 62 38.38 -23.09 13.04
C GLU A 62 39.37 -24.14 13.52
N ASN A 63 39.50 -25.23 12.78
CA ASN A 63 40.35 -26.38 13.14
C ASN A 63 40.11 -26.88 14.58
N GLY A 64 38.85 -26.88 15.03
CA GLY A 64 38.44 -27.35 16.36
C GLY A 64 38.50 -26.30 17.49
N THR A 65 39.04 -25.11 17.22
CA THR A 65 39.23 -24.05 18.22
C THR A 65 38.27 -22.90 17.98
N SER A 66 37.56 -22.43 19.01
CA SER A 66 36.62 -21.31 18.91
C SER A 66 37.36 -20.01 18.59
N LYS A 67 36.95 -19.34 17.51
CA LYS A 67 37.52 -18.05 17.05
C LYS A 67 36.53 -16.89 17.14
N ILE A 68 35.24 -17.18 17.01
CA ILE A 68 34.18 -16.17 17.04
C ILE A 68 33.09 -16.59 18.02
N PHE A 69 32.65 -15.65 18.84
CA PHE A 69 31.48 -15.80 19.71
C PHE A 69 30.34 -14.90 19.24
N VAL A 70 29.11 -15.42 19.28
CA VAL A 70 27.88 -14.66 19.02
C VAL A 70 26.98 -14.77 20.23
N GLU A 71 26.55 -13.62 20.72
CA GLU A 71 25.55 -13.48 21.78
C GLU A 71 24.25 -12.93 21.19
N THR A 72 23.15 -13.61 21.46
CA THR A 72 21.79 -13.28 21.04
C THR A 72 20.97 -12.86 22.26
N LYS A 73 20.39 -11.66 22.26
CA LYS A 73 19.68 -11.14 23.44
C LYS A 73 18.41 -10.35 23.11
N LYS A 74 17.60 -10.12 24.16
CA LYS A 74 16.48 -9.16 24.19
C LYS A 74 16.98 -7.69 24.05
N PRO A 75 16.09 -6.71 23.82
CA PRO A 75 16.45 -5.34 23.35
C PRO A 75 17.27 -4.43 24.27
N GLU A 76 17.80 -4.90 25.41
CA GLU A 76 18.53 -4.04 26.36
C GLU A 76 20.06 -4.12 26.15
N TYR A 77 20.61 -2.95 25.82
CA TYR A 77 21.87 -2.74 25.09
C TYR A 77 23.16 -2.89 25.94
N GLN A 78 23.10 -2.92 27.27
CA GLN A 78 24.31 -2.85 28.10
C GLN A 78 24.77 -4.19 28.70
N GLU A 79 23.86 -5.06 29.15
CA GLU A 79 24.26 -6.30 29.84
C GLU A 79 24.83 -7.36 28.88
N GLY A 80 24.20 -7.57 27.71
CA GLY A 80 24.64 -8.58 26.74
C GLY A 80 25.99 -8.30 26.10
N PHE A 81 26.35 -7.02 25.92
CA PHE A 81 27.64 -6.62 25.35
C PHE A 81 28.80 -6.82 26.33
N ILE A 82 28.56 -6.55 27.62
CA ILE A 82 29.53 -6.83 28.69
C ILE A 82 29.72 -8.35 28.85
N GLN A 83 28.63 -9.11 28.79
CA GLN A 83 28.65 -10.57 28.83
C GLN A 83 29.49 -11.19 27.70
N LEU A 84 29.31 -10.71 26.46
CA LEU A 84 30.12 -11.13 25.32
C LEU A 84 31.61 -10.85 25.53
N LYS A 85 31.98 -9.66 26.00
CA LYS A 85 33.38 -9.32 26.31
C LYS A 85 33.97 -10.25 27.38
N ASN A 86 33.22 -10.55 28.43
CA ASN A 86 33.66 -11.48 29.47
C ASN A 86 33.93 -12.87 28.89
N TYR A 87 33.05 -13.40 28.03
CA TYR A 87 33.28 -14.68 27.36
C TYR A 87 34.53 -14.67 26.50
N MET A 88 34.74 -13.59 25.74
CA MET A 88 35.93 -13.41 24.93
C MET A 88 37.20 -13.28 25.77
N ASP A 89 37.17 -12.61 26.93
CA ASP A 89 38.33 -12.50 27.84
C ASP A 89 38.81 -13.86 28.34
N PHE A 90 37.87 -14.76 28.63
CA PHE A 90 38.15 -16.09 29.20
C PHE A 90 38.65 -17.12 28.20
N GLU A 91 38.57 -16.86 26.89
CA GLU A 91 39.07 -17.73 25.83
C GLU A 91 40.13 -16.99 25.00
N SER A 92 41.37 -17.47 25.07
CA SER A 92 42.53 -16.81 24.44
C SER A 92 42.45 -16.79 22.91
N ASP A 93 41.85 -17.81 22.32
CA ASP A 93 41.76 -18.00 20.86
C ASP A 93 40.63 -17.23 20.20
N VAL A 94 39.68 -16.73 20.97
CA VAL A 94 38.54 -15.98 20.47
C VAL A 94 38.98 -14.55 20.20
N THR A 95 38.87 -14.15 18.94
CA THR A 95 39.33 -12.83 18.46
C THR A 95 38.18 -11.94 18.05
N TRP A 96 37.02 -12.51 17.75
CA TRP A 96 35.84 -11.79 17.27
C TRP A 96 34.59 -12.08 18.12
N GLY A 97 33.81 -11.03 18.34
CA GLY A 97 32.54 -11.08 19.05
C GLY A 97 31.45 -10.44 18.23
N VAL A 98 30.26 -11.04 18.26
CA VAL A 98 29.05 -10.51 17.65
C VAL A 98 27.96 -10.44 18.71
N TRP A 99 27.26 -9.33 18.77
CA TRP A 99 26.04 -9.20 19.55
C TRP A 99 24.87 -8.89 18.62
N THR A 100 23.72 -9.53 18.79
CA THR A 100 22.51 -9.19 18.01
C THR A 100 21.21 -9.43 18.75
N ASN A 101 20.19 -8.63 18.43
CA ASN A 101 18.80 -8.80 18.86
C ASN A 101 17.83 -9.01 17.67
N GLY A 102 18.37 -9.33 16.49
CA GLY A 102 17.63 -9.46 15.23
C GLY A 102 17.41 -8.13 14.49
N SER A 103 17.20 -7.03 15.22
CA SER A 103 17.03 -5.69 14.64
C SER A 103 18.35 -4.92 14.48
N ASP A 104 19.24 -5.05 15.47
CA ASP A 104 20.58 -4.46 15.53
C ASP A 104 21.64 -5.56 15.69
N THR A 105 22.83 -5.29 15.17
CA THR A 105 23.99 -6.20 15.23
C THR A 105 25.25 -5.38 15.41
N ARG A 106 26.08 -5.75 16.40
CA ARG A 106 27.37 -5.12 16.67
C ARG A 106 28.49 -6.13 16.62
N TYR A 107 29.65 -5.68 16.15
CA TYR A 107 30.82 -6.51 15.97
C TYR A 107 32.00 -5.90 16.74
N ILE A 108 32.75 -6.74 17.43
CA ILE A 108 33.94 -6.33 18.18
C ILE A 108 35.11 -7.24 17.86
N LYS A 109 36.31 -6.65 17.83
CA LYS A 109 37.58 -7.36 17.72
C LYS A 109 38.34 -7.20 19.02
N LYS A 110 38.75 -8.32 19.62
CA LYS A 110 39.65 -8.37 20.77
C LYS A 110 41.07 -8.12 20.30
N ILE A 111 41.75 -7.16 20.93
CA ILE A 111 43.14 -6.81 20.64
C ILE A 111 43.95 -6.95 21.92
N ILE A 112 45.05 -7.68 21.84
CA ILE A 112 45.96 -7.87 22.96
C ILE A 112 47.22 -7.03 22.67
N LYS A 113 47.41 -5.94 23.42
CA LYS A 113 48.60 -5.07 23.33
C LYS A 113 49.29 -5.08 24.70
N ASN A 114 50.56 -5.50 24.73
CA ASN A 114 51.39 -5.54 25.95
C ASN A 114 50.71 -6.25 27.13
N GLY A 115 49.98 -7.34 26.87
CA GLY A 115 49.27 -8.11 27.90
C GLY A 115 47.95 -7.50 28.40
N LYS A 116 47.56 -6.31 27.91
CA LYS A 116 46.22 -5.75 28.16
C LYS A 116 45.28 -6.11 27.02
N ILE A 117 44.08 -6.56 27.39
CA ILE A 117 42.98 -6.80 26.45
C ILE A 117 42.26 -5.47 26.22
N ASP A 118 42.08 -5.12 24.96
CA ASP A 118 41.29 -3.99 24.51
C ASP A 118 40.28 -4.47 23.45
N TYR A 119 39.22 -3.70 23.27
CA TYR A 119 38.13 -4.03 22.35
C TYR A 119 37.88 -2.88 21.39
N ILE A 120 38.00 -3.17 20.10
CA ILE A 120 37.67 -2.20 19.05
C ILE A 120 36.37 -2.63 18.38
N GLU A 121 35.41 -1.71 18.32
CA GLU A 121 34.19 -1.90 17.55
C GLU A 121 34.53 -1.94 16.06
N ARG A 122 33.98 -2.94 15.37
CA ARG A 122 34.18 -3.17 13.95
C ARG A 122 32.83 -3.17 13.25
N ASN A 123 32.85 -2.93 11.95
CA ASN A 123 31.62 -2.89 11.18
C ASN A 123 31.13 -4.28 10.75
N ASN A 124 31.97 -5.32 10.85
CA ASN A 124 31.62 -6.70 10.47
C ASN A 124 32.58 -7.75 11.09
N ILE A 125 32.33 -9.05 10.88
CA ILE A 125 33.26 -10.19 11.11
C ILE A 125 33.83 -10.75 9.79
N PRO A 126 34.97 -11.48 9.82
CA PRO A 126 35.56 -12.07 8.62
C PRO A 126 34.67 -13.17 8.00
N LYS A 127 34.85 -13.44 6.71
CA LYS A 127 34.34 -14.67 6.06
C LYS A 127 35.24 -15.85 6.43
N LYS A 128 34.71 -17.09 6.36
CA LYS A 128 35.45 -18.33 6.74
C LYS A 128 36.87 -18.45 6.16
N TYR A 129 37.10 -17.95 4.95
CA TYR A 129 38.38 -18.09 4.25
C TYR A 129 39.27 -16.84 4.33
N PHE A 130 38.86 -15.84 5.10
CA PHE A 130 39.53 -14.55 5.20
C PHE A 130 39.99 -14.32 6.63
N ALA A 131 41.23 -13.82 6.78
CA ALA A 131 41.80 -13.59 8.09
C ALA A 131 41.18 -12.35 8.77
N ASP A 132 40.65 -11.41 7.97
CA ASP A 132 40.09 -10.15 8.44
C ASP A 132 39.02 -9.60 7.46
N VAL A 133 38.08 -8.79 7.95
CA VAL A 133 37.05 -8.12 7.11
C VAL A 133 37.68 -7.18 6.08
N SER A 134 38.85 -6.63 6.37
CA SER A 134 39.56 -5.69 5.50
C SER A 134 40.28 -6.37 4.33
N GLU A 135 40.33 -7.70 4.31
CA GLU A 135 40.94 -8.45 3.23
C GLU A 135 40.11 -8.31 1.95
N GLN A 136 40.78 -7.87 0.88
CA GLN A 136 40.13 -7.61 -0.39
C GLN A 136 39.69 -8.93 -1.03
N ILE A 137 38.42 -9.02 -1.40
CA ILE A 137 37.86 -10.21 -2.05
C ILE A 137 37.95 -10.08 -3.57
N LYS A 138 38.00 -11.21 -4.29
CA LYS A 138 37.84 -11.19 -5.75
C LYS A 138 36.37 -11.10 -6.12
N LYS A 139 36.07 -10.61 -7.31
CA LYS A 139 34.67 -10.50 -7.79
C LYS A 139 33.94 -11.86 -7.76
N LYS A 140 34.60 -12.94 -8.15
CA LYS A 140 34.00 -14.30 -8.13
C LYS A 140 33.63 -14.81 -6.73
N ASP A 141 34.18 -14.21 -5.67
CA ASP A 141 33.94 -14.61 -4.28
C ASP A 141 32.77 -13.83 -3.63
N LEU A 142 32.14 -12.92 -4.39
CA LEU A 142 30.90 -12.27 -4.01
C LEU A 142 29.76 -13.28 -3.95
N ILE A 143 28.84 -13.07 -3.02
CA ILE A 143 27.68 -13.96 -2.82
C ILE A 143 26.38 -13.26 -3.17
N THR A 144 25.41 -13.97 -3.70
CA THR A 144 24.07 -13.40 -3.94
C THR A 144 23.43 -12.99 -2.62
N ALA A 145 22.96 -11.74 -2.52
CA ALA A 145 22.21 -11.30 -1.36
C ALA A 145 20.85 -12.02 -1.33
N THR A 146 20.56 -12.67 -0.21
CA THR A 146 19.24 -13.27 0.05
C THR A 146 18.33 -12.32 0.83
N ASN A 147 18.91 -11.36 1.56
CA ASN A 147 18.17 -10.50 2.48
C ASN A 147 18.59 -9.01 2.44
N LEU A 148 18.73 -8.46 1.24
CA LEU A 148 19.19 -7.08 1.03
C LEU A 148 18.29 -6.02 1.69
N ARG A 149 16.99 -6.31 1.81
CA ARG A 149 16.01 -5.45 2.50
C ARG A 149 16.39 -5.18 3.96
N ILE A 150 16.81 -6.21 4.71
CA ILE A 150 17.23 -6.03 6.11
C ILE A 150 18.51 -5.22 6.19
N ILE A 151 19.47 -5.47 5.29
CA ILE A 151 20.75 -4.75 5.24
C ILE A 151 20.50 -3.26 5.00
N PHE A 152 19.66 -2.89 4.04
CA PHE A 152 19.33 -1.48 3.77
C PHE A 152 18.59 -0.82 4.92
N ARG A 153 17.70 -1.54 5.62
CA ARG A 153 17.04 -1.02 6.82
C ARG A 153 18.04 -0.71 7.94
N ARG A 154 19.04 -1.57 8.14
CA ARG A 154 20.13 -1.36 9.11
C ARG A 154 20.99 -0.16 8.74
N ILE A 155 21.41 -0.08 7.47
CA ILE A 155 22.16 1.07 6.94
C ILE A 155 21.40 2.38 7.19
N ARG A 156 20.11 2.43 6.85
CA ARG A 156 19.29 3.62 7.11
C ARG A 156 19.23 3.98 8.59
N ALA A 157 18.97 2.99 9.47
CA ALA A 157 18.86 3.22 10.90
C ALA A 157 20.17 3.79 11.49
N TYR A 158 21.32 3.26 11.04
CA TYR A 158 22.63 3.79 11.39
C TYR A 158 22.78 5.25 10.96
N LEU A 159 22.53 5.55 9.68
CA LEU A 159 22.67 6.92 9.14
C LEU A 159 21.76 7.93 9.85
N ALA A 160 20.51 7.55 10.12
CA ALA A 160 19.56 8.41 10.82
C ALA A 160 20.00 8.77 12.25
N SER A 161 20.84 7.94 12.87
CA SER A 161 21.37 8.17 14.22
C SER A 161 22.72 8.90 14.24
N SER A 162 23.52 8.74 13.20
CA SER A 162 24.95 9.10 13.20
C SER A 162 25.26 10.36 12.38
N GLU A 163 24.42 10.74 11.43
CA GLU A 163 24.65 11.91 10.57
C GLU A 163 24.12 13.21 11.19
N VAL A 164 25.00 14.22 11.33
CA VAL A 164 24.66 15.54 11.86
C VAL A 164 24.10 16.42 10.73
N GLY A 165 22.86 16.91 10.90
CA GLY A 165 22.22 17.83 9.93
C GLY A 165 21.46 17.17 8.78
N THR A 166 21.53 15.84 8.64
CA THR A 166 20.86 15.06 7.58
C THR A 166 19.76 14.18 8.16
N THR A 167 18.73 14.77 8.78
CA THR A 167 17.61 14.03 9.39
C THR A 167 16.46 13.75 8.42
N ARG A 168 16.49 14.32 7.20
CA ARG A 168 15.46 14.08 6.18
C ARG A 168 15.71 12.75 5.48
N ASP A 169 14.73 11.84 5.56
CA ASP A 169 14.80 10.50 4.96
C ASP A 169 15.08 10.54 3.43
N GLU A 170 14.70 11.61 2.73
CA GLU A 170 15.05 11.83 1.31
C GLU A 170 16.57 11.91 1.09
N ASN A 171 17.29 12.65 1.92
CA ASN A 171 18.74 12.79 1.80
C ASN A 171 19.45 11.48 2.15
N ILE A 172 18.99 10.79 3.20
CA ILE A 172 19.54 9.47 3.59
C ILE A 172 19.39 8.47 2.45
N ALA A 173 18.21 8.41 1.83
CA ALA A 173 18.00 7.55 0.66
C ALA A 173 18.92 7.91 -0.50
N LYS A 174 19.05 9.21 -0.82
CA LYS A 174 19.97 9.69 -1.86
C LYS A 174 21.40 9.17 -1.65
N GLU A 175 21.92 9.29 -0.44
CA GLU A 175 23.28 8.84 -0.10
C GLU A 175 23.42 7.32 -0.24
N ILE A 176 22.45 6.54 0.23
CA ILE A 176 22.47 5.07 0.10
C ILE A 176 22.50 4.67 -1.39
N ILE A 177 21.69 5.31 -2.24
CA ILE A 177 21.64 5.01 -3.68
C ILE A 177 22.95 5.32 -4.36
N ASN A 178 23.57 6.47 -4.05
CA ASN A 178 24.86 6.84 -4.62
C ASN A 178 25.91 5.76 -4.34
N VAL A 179 25.96 5.24 -3.10
CA VAL A 179 26.89 4.16 -2.72
C VAL A 179 26.55 2.83 -3.39
N VAL A 180 25.26 2.49 -3.50
CA VAL A 180 24.80 1.28 -4.20
C VAL A 180 25.18 1.32 -5.68
N LEU A 181 25.10 2.48 -6.33
CA LEU A 181 25.51 2.64 -7.73
C LEU A 181 27.02 2.51 -7.91
N CYS A 182 27.83 3.05 -6.98
CA CYS A 182 29.27 2.79 -6.97
C CYS A 182 29.55 1.30 -6.93
N LYS A 183 28.85 0.56 -6.06
CA LYS A 183 28.99 -0.89 -5.98
C LYS A 183 28.65 -1.56 -7.30
N VAL A 184 27.44 -1.33 -7.82
CA VAL A 184 26.98 -1.95 -9.07
C VAL A 184 27.89 -1.60 -10.25
N TYR A 185 28.41 -0.38 -10.30
CA TYR A 185 29.39 0.03 -11.30
C TYR A 185 30.65 -0.83 -11.23
N ILE A 186 31.29 -0.95 -10.05
CA ILE A 186 32.49 -1.77 -9.90
C ILE A 186 32.18 -3.24 -10.20
N GLU A 187 31.06 -3.80 -9.75
CA GLU A 187 30.69 -5.19 -10.10
C GLU A 187 30.59 -5.41 -11.60
N LYS A 188 30.05 -4.45 -12.35
CA LYS A 188 29.91 -4.57 -13.81
C LYS A 188 31.27 -4.48 -14.52
N PHE A 189 32.19 -3.64 -14.05
CA PHE A 189 33.43 -3.33 -14.77
C PHE A 189 34.67 -4.06 -14.25
N THR A 190 34.62 -4.70 -13.09
CA THR A 190 35.72 -5.55 -12.59
C THR A 190 35.66 -6.95 -13.23
N PRO A 191 36.78 -7.48 -13.75
CA PRO A 191 36.87 -8.88 -14.19
C PRO A 191 36.66 -9.89 -13.05
N SER A 192 36.23 -11.11 -13.37
CA SER A 192 35.85 -12.11 -12.35
C SER A 192 36.98 -12.53 -11.39
N ASP A 193 38.22 -12.60 -11.90
CA ASP A 193 39.40 -13.04 -11.13
C ASP A 193 40.17 -11.90 -10.46
N GLU A 194 39.73 -10.65 -10.67
CA GLU A 194 40.37 -9.46 -10.12
C GLU A 194 39.82 -9.09 -8.74
N TYR A 195 40.66 -8.39 -7.99
CA TYR A 195 40.31 -7.87 -6.68
C TYR A 195 39.30 -6.73 -6.78
N TYR A 196 38.32 -6.76 -5.89
CA TYR A 196 37.17 -5.89 -5.92
C TYR A 196 37.43 -4.60 -5.13
N GLU A 197 37.31 -3.43 -5.76
CA GLU A 197 37.69 -2.14 -5.14
C GLU A 197 36.66 -1.58 -4.13
N PHE A 198 35.46 -2.16 -4.08
CA PHE A 198 34.42 -1.77 -3.14
C PHE A 198 34.54 -2.62 -1.86
N TYR A 199 35.43 -2.21 -0.96
CA TYR A 199 35.67 -2.82 0.36
C TYR A 199 35.95 -1.74 1.42
N ALA A 200 35.79 -2.07 2.70
CA ALA A 200 36.06 -1.13 3.79
C ALA A 200 37.46 -1.33 4.39
N ASN A 201 38.25 -0.25 4.49
CA ASN A 201 39.50 -0.25 5.25
C ASN A 201 39.19 -0.05 6.74
N GLN A 202 39.47 -1.07 7.56
CA GLN A 202 39.13 -1.08 8.99
C GLN A 202 39.84 -0.02 9.86
N ASP A 203 41.06 0.36 9.49
CA ASP A 203 41.89 1.25 10.29
C ASP A 203 42.00 2.66 9.68
N ASP A 204 41.31 2.89 8.56
CA ASP A 204 41.39 4.15 7.82
C ASP A 204 40.10 4.40 7.02
N ASP A 205 39.07 4.85 7.73
CA ASP A 205 37.79 5.26 7.14
C ASP A 205 37.99 6.34 6.05
N LYS A 206 39.02 7.19 6.21
CA LYS A 206 39.34 8.24 5.23
C LYS A 206 39.79 7.64 3.90
N LYS A 207 40.62 6.60 3.90
CA LYS A 207 40.98 5.87 2.67
C LYS A 207 39.78 5.23 2.00
N THR A 208 38.90 4.59 2.77
CA THR A 208 37.65 4.02 2.23
C THR A 208 36.83 5.11 1.55
N ALA A 209 36.61 6.22 2.25
CA ALA A 209 35.82 7.32 1.75
C ALA A 209 36.41 7.96 0.48
N GLN A 210 37.73 8.19 0.46
CA GLN A 210 38.43 8.71 -0.72
C GLN A 210 38.26 7.80 -1.94
N ARG A 211 38.40 6.47 -1.77
CA ARG A 211 38.22 5.49 -2.85
C ARG A 211 36.78 5.50 -3.37
N ILE A 212 35.79 5.42 -2.49
CA ILE A 212 34.38 5.40 -2.92
C ILE A 212 33.96 6.72 -3.57
N LYS A 213 34.43 7.87 -3.07
CA LYS A 213 34.20 9.17 -3.71
C LYS A 213 34.86 9.25 -5.09
N HIS A 214 36.07 8.71 -5.25
CA HIS A 214 36.71 8.60 -6.57
C HIS A 214 35.91 7.72 -7.54
N ILE A 215 35.42 6.56 -7.08
CA ILE A 215 34.54 5.69 -7.87
C ILE A 215 33.25 6.43 -8.25
N PHE A 216 32.69 7.21 -7.33
CA PHE A 216 31.49 8.01 -7.61
C PHE A 216 31.70 9.03 -8.74
N GLU A 217 32.87 9.65 -8.85
CA GLU A 217 33.20 10.50 -10.00
C GLU A 217 33.15 9.72 -11.33
N GLN A 218 33.61 8.46 -11.35
CA GLN A 218 33.50 7.59 -12.53
C GLN A 218 32.05 7.24 -12.84
N VAL A 219 31.23 6.97 -11.81
CA VAL A 219 29.78 6.74 -11.94
C VAL A 219 29.11 7.97 -12.55
N LYS A 220 29.39 9.17 -12.05
CA LYS A 220 28.83 10.41 -12.61
C LYS A 220 29.18 10.58 -14.08
N ASN A 221 30.42 10.28 -14.46
CA ASN A 221 30.84 10.36 -15.86
C ASN A 221 30.14 9.31 -16.75
N LYS A 222 29.84 8.11 -16.21
CA LYS A 222 29.15 7.05 -16.96
C LYS A 222 27.63 7.28 -17.05
N TYR A 223 27.06 7.95 -16.07
CA TYR A 223 25.62 8.20 -15.90
C TYR A 223 25.35 9.70 -15.76
N ASP A 224 25.91 10.51 -16.66
CA ASP A 224 25.81 11.99 -16.71
C ASP A 224 24.38 12.50 -16.94
N GLU A 225 23.52 11.68 -17.53
CA GLU A 225 22.07 11.92 -17.66
C GLU A 225 21.26 11.71 -16.37
N VAL A 226 21.88 11.08 -15.35
CA VAL A 226 21.32 10.82 -14.02
C VAL A 226 21.91 11.79 -13.00
N PHE A 227 23.21 12.02 -13.06
CA PHE A 227 23.94 12.85 -12.11
C PHE A 227 24.40 14.17 -12.70
N SER A 228 24.23 15.24 -11.94
CA SER A 228 24.86 16.52 -12.23
C SER A 228 26.31 16.52 -11.74
N PHE A 229 27.13 17.41 -12.29
CA PHE A 229 28.51 17.63 -11.81
C PHE A 229 28.56 18.03 -10.32
N ARG A 230 27.47 18.59 -9.78
CA ARG A 230 27.35 19.02 -8.38
C ARG A 230 26.96 17.90 -7.43
N ASP A 231 26.53 16.75 -7.94
CA ASP A 231 26.22 15.63 -7.07
C ASP A 231 27.51 15.09 -6.44
N GLU A 232 27.49 14.90 -5.13
CA GLU A 232 28.60 14.37 -4.34
C GLU A 232 28.05 13.48 -3.22
N ILE A 233 28.91 12.62 -2.67
CA ILE A 233 28.60 11.85 -1.46
C ILE A 233 29.02 12.71 -0.26
N THR A 234 28.04 13.17 0.50
CA THR A 234 28.26 14.06 1.66
C THR A 234 28.43 13.31 2.97
N LEU A 235 28.24 11.98 2.97
CA LEU A 235 28.45 11.13 4.14
C LEU A 235 29.83 11.35 4.79
N THR A 236 29.84 11.25 6.12
CA THR A 236 31.08 11.20 6.90
C THR A 236 31.92 9.98 6.49
N ASN A 237 33.24 10.05 6.73
CA ASN A 237 34.14 8.94 6.39
C ASN A 237 33.72 7.64 7.09
N GLN A 238 33.31 7.75 8.36
CA GLN A 238 32.86 6.63 9.18
C GLN A 238 31.58 6.00 8.61
N SER A 239 30.56 6.81 8.29
CA SER A 239 29.32 6.32 7.71
C SER A 239 29.54 5.66 6.35
N LEU A 240 30.38 6.24 5.51
CA LEU A 240 30.68 5.66 4.20
C LEU A 240 31.40 4.31 4.34
N ALA A 241 32.38 4.21 5.26
CA ALA A 241 33.05 2.94 5.57
C ALA A 241 32.09 1.89 6.14
N TYR A 242 31.14 2.30 6.99
CA TYR A 242 30.10 1.43 7.51
C TYR A 242 29.23 0.85 6.38
N ILE A 243 28.66 1.68 5.49
CA ILE A 243 27.84 1.21 4.37
C ILE A 243 28.61 0.21 3.50
N VAL A 244 29.85 0.55 3.16
CA VAL A 244 30.70 -0.31 2.33
C VAL A 244 30.92 -1.66 2.99
N SER A 245 31.20 -1.70 4.29
CA SER A 245 31.42 -2.95 5.02
C SER A 245 30.18 -3.86 5.08
N GLN A 246 28.97 -3.27 5.04
CA GLN A 246 27.71 -4.01 5.01
C GLN A 246 27.44 -4.60 3.63
N LEU A 247 27.89 -3.94 2.56
CA LEU A 247 27.60 -4.33 1.18
C LEU A 247 28.75 -5.09 0.49
N GLN A 248 29.97 -5.01 1.00
CA GLN A 248 31.17 -5.49 0.28
C GLN A 248 31.10 -6.96 -0.12
N ILE A 249 30.51 -7.84 0.70
CA ILE A 249 30.50 -9.29 0.45
C ILE A 249 29.45 -9.74 -0.56
N TYR A 250 28.45 -8.91 -0.84
CA TYR A 250 27.30 -9.30 -1.66
C TYR A 250 27.51 -8.93 -3.12
N SER A 251 27.11 -9.76 -4.07
CA SER A 251 26.94 -9.37 -5.47
C SER A 251 25.55 -8.78 -5.63
N LEU A 252 25.42 -7.49 -5.91
CA LEU A 252 24.13 -6.90 -6.24
C LEU A 252 23.70 -7.26 -7.66
N THR A 253 24.64 -7.45 -8.58
CA THR A 253 24.36 -7.73 -10.00
C THR A 253 23.91 -9.16 -10.26
N ASP A 254 24.41 -10.13 -9.48
CA ASP A 254 24.00 -11.54 -9.59
C ASP A 254 22.83 -11.89 -8.64
N SER A 255 22.50 -10.99 -7.72
CA SER A 255 21.32 -11.15 -6.84
C SER A 255 20.03 -11.17 -7.65
N SER A 256 19.04 -11.93 -7.17
CA SER A 256 17.74 -11.96 -7.85
C SER A 256 17.15 -10.55 -7.96
N ARG A 257 16.57 -10.24 -9.12
CA ARG A 257 15.97 -8.94 -9.40
C ARG A 257 14.86 -8.58 -8.38
N ASN A 258 14.18 -9.58 -7.84
CA ASN A 258 13.20 -9.44 -6.77
C ASN A 258 13.82 -8.93 -5.47
N VAL A 259 14.96 -9.49 -5.04
CA VAL A 259 15.65 -9.05 -3.83
C VAL A 259 16.15 -7.62 -3.96
N LEU A 260 16.67 -7.23 -5.13
CA LEU A 260 17.03 -5.84 -5.42
C LEU A 260 15.82 -4.93 -5.32
N SER A 261 14.70 -5.31 -5.97
CA SER A 261 13.46 -4.55 -5.96
C SER A 261 12.93 -4.30 -4.55
N ASP A 262 12.82 -5.34 -3.74
CA ASP A 262 12.33 -5.21 -2.37
C ASP A 262 13.24 -4.32 -1.52
N ALA A 263 14.55 -4.33 -1.78
CA ALA A 263 15.51 -3.48 -1.08
C ALA A 263 15.38 -2.01 -1.49
N PHE A 264 15.35 -1.70 -2.80
CA PHE A 264 15.19 -0.32 -3.30
C PHE A 264 13.86 0.29 -2.86
N GLU A 265 12.76 -0.48 -2.90
CA GLU A 265 11.47 -0.04 -2.38
C GLU A 265 11.53 0.28 -0.88
N SER A 266 12.25 -0.54 -0.10
CA SER A 266 12.40 -0.31 1.33
C SER A 266 13.10 1.01 1.64
N ILE A 267 14.03 1.48 0.80
CA ILE A 267 14.70 2.77 0.98
C ILE A 267 13.73 3.93 0.70
N VAL A 268 13.08 3.90 -0.46
CA VAL A 268 12.21 5.01 -0.93
C VAL A 268 10.95 5.15 -0.08
N GLY A 269 10.39 4.05 0.41
CA GLY A 269 9.19 4.08 1.25
C GLY A 269 9.35 4.90 2.53
N TYR A 270 10.57 5.07 3.05
CA TYR A 270 10.83 5.96 4.20
C TYR A 270 10.95 7.43 3.80
N SER A 271 11.58 7.72 2.65
CA SER A 271 11.78 9.08 2.15
C SER A 271 10.49 9.80 1.79
N LEU A 272 9.50 9.07 1.29
CA LEU A 272 8.24 9.62 0.80
C LEU A 272 7.15 9.78 1.86
N LYS A 273 7.47 9.62 3.15
CA LYS A 273 6.48 9.78 4.25
C LYS A 273 6.03 11.24 4.47
N GLY A 274 6.47 12.20 3.63
CA GLY A 274 6.26 13.65 3.81
C GLY A 274 5.41 14.35 2.72
N GLU A 275 4.35 15.00 3.19
CA GLU A 275 3.69 16.26 2.73
C GLU A 275 3.20 16.46 1.27
N LYS A 276 3.67 15.78 0.22
CA LYS A 276 3.39 16.20 -1.18
C LYS A 276 2.31 15.43 -1.96
N GLY A 277 1.54 14.54 -1.32
CA GLY A 277 0.53 13.73 -2.04
C GLY A 277 1.14 12.73 -3.03
N GLN A 278 2.43 12.45 -2.91
CA GLN A 278 3.18 11.46 -3.69
C GLN A 278 3.14 10.13 -2.94
N PHE A 279 2.58 9.09 -3.56
CA PHE A 279 2.36 7.80 -2.91
C PHE A 279 2.85 6.66 -3.79
N PHE A 280 3.56 5.70 -3.19
CA PHE A 280 3.98 4.51 -3.91
C PHE A 280 2.79 3.58 -4.13
N THR A 281 2.68 3.03 -5.34
CA THR A 281 1.70 2.00 -5.63
C THR A 281 2.18 0.68 -5.01
N PRO A 282 1.39 0.01 -4.15
CA PRO A 282 1.78 -1.26 -3.57
C PRO A 282 2.17 -2.28 -4.65
N LYS A 283 3.27 -3.01 -4.43
CA LYS A 283 3.85 -3.94 -5.40
C LYS A 283 2.87 -5.01 -5.88
N ASN A 284 2.04 -5.51 -4.98
CA ASN A 284 0.98 -6.47 -5.31
C ASN A 284 -0.05 -5.86 -6.30
N ILE A 285 -0.45 -4.60 -6.14
CA ILE A 285 -1.32 -3.91 -7.11
C ILE A 285 -0.63 -3.72 -8.46
N ILE A 286 0.64 -3.31 -8.47
CA ILE A 286 1.43 -3.19 -9.71
C ILE A 286 1.45 -4.55 -10.43
N LYS A 287 1.79 -5.62 -9.72
CA LYS A 287 1.80 -6.99 -10.24
C LYS A 287 0.44 -7.38 -10.83
N LEU A 288 -0.65 -7.18 -10.10
CA LEU A 288 -1.99 -7.50 -10.59
C LEU A 288 -2.31 -6.78 -11.90
N MET A 289 -2.05 -5.48 -11.98
CA MET A 289 -2.31 -4.70 -13.20
C MET A 289 -1.44 -5.15 -14.37
N VAL A 290 -0.15 -5.46 -14.13
CA VAL A 290 0.76 -5.99 -15.16
C VAL A 290 0.28 -7.38 -15.65
N HIS A 291 -0.17 -8.26 -14.76
CA HIS A 291 -0.70 -9.59 -15.13
C HIS A 291 -2.03 -9.52 -15.90
N LEU A 292 -2.83 -8.47 -15.69
CA LEU A 292 -4.04 -8.22 -16.47
C LEU A 292 -3.73 -7.67 -17.87
N ILE A 293 -2.70 -6.82 -18.00
CA ILE A 293 -2.30 -6.22 -19.28
C ILE A 293 -1.43 -7.17 -20.13
N LYS A 294 -0.58 -7.97 -19.49
CA LYS A 294 0.37 -8.92 -20.12
C LYS A 294 1.27 -8.26 -21.17
N PRO A 295 2.16 -7.31 -20.79
CA PRO A 295 3.05 -6.65 -21.73
C PRO A 295 3.92 -7.65 -22.53
N GLN A 296 4.29 -7.27 -23.75
CA GLN A 296 4.99 -8.10 -24.72
C GLN A 296 6.18 -7.33 -25.31
N LYS A 297 7.18 -8.04 -25.84
CA LYS A 297 8.44 -7.42 -26.31
C LYS A 297 8.29 -6.37 -27.42
N GLN A 298 7.21 -6.40 -28.19
CA GLN A 298 6.91 -5.38 -29.19
C GLN A 298 6.29 -4.10 -28.63
N HIS A 299 5.64 -4.18 -27.47
CA HIS A 299 4.85 -3.09 -26.90
C HIS A 299 5.76 -1.98 -26.36
N LYS A 300 5.46 -0.74 -26.75
CA LYS A 300 6.04 0.48 -26.14
C LYS A 300 5.19 0.90 -24.94
N ILE A 301 5.81 1.07 -23.78
CA ILE A 301 5.15 1.37 -22.50
C ILE A 301 5.56 2.75 -22.01
N ILE A 302 4.60 3.50 -21.46
CA ILE A 302 4.88 4.72 -20.71
C ILE A 302 4.11 4.80 -19.39
N ASP A 303 4.78 5.33 -18.37
CA ASP A 303 4.13 5.83 -17.16
C ASP A 303 4.32 7.35 -17.07
N PRO A 304 3.28 8.17 -17.35
CA PRO A 304 3.35 9.62 -17.26
C PRO A 304 3.38 10.15 -15.81
N ALA A 305 3.46 9.32 -14.77
CA ALA A 305 3.66 9.76 -13.40
C ALA A 305 4.45 8.66 -12.65
N CYS A 306 5.65 8.38 -13.16
CA CYS A 306 6.32 7.12 -12.86
C CYS A 306 6.88 7.01 -11.44
N GLY A 307 7.08 8.12 -10.72
CA GLY A 307 7.69 8.10 -9.40
C GLY A 307 9.03 7.38 -9.44
N SER A 308 9.21 6.41 -8.54
CA SER A 308 10.39 5.54 -8.48
C SER A 308 10.44 4.43 -9.54
N GLY A 309 9.44 4.33 -10.43
CA GLY A 309 9.46 3.45 -11.61
C GLY A 309 8.74 2.11 -11.46
N GLY A 310 7.92 1.92 -10.42
CA GLY A 310 7.31 0.62 -10.09
C GLY A 310 6.61 -0.08 -11.26
N PHE A 311 5.70 0.61 -11.98
CA PHE A 311 5.03 0.03 -13.15
C PHE A 311 5.97 -0.30 -14.30
N LEU A 312 6.96 0.55 -14.54
CA LEU A 312 7.93 0.38 -15.64
C LEU A 312 8.82 -0.83 -15.37
N ILE A 313 9.29 -0.97 -14.13
CA ILE A 313 10.18 -2.04 -13.70
C ILE A 313 9.44 -3.36 -13.69
N GLU A 314 8.25 -3.45 -13.10
CA GLU A 314 7.47 -4.69 -13.10
C GLU A 314 7.09 -5.11 -14.53
N SER A 315 6.70 -4.17 -15.39
CA SER A 315 6.41 -4.46 -16.80
C SER A 315 7.66 -4.97 -17.55
N MET A 316 8.83 -4.40 -17.25
CA MET A 316 10.10 -4.84 -17.82
C MET A 316 10.47 -6.25 -17.35
N LEU A 317 10.36 -6.53 -16.05
CA LEU A 317 10.61 -7.85 -15.47
C LEU A 317 9.68 -8.92 -16.07
N TYR A 318 8.39 -8.60 -16.24
CA TYR A 318 7.42 -9.50 -16.85
C TYR A 318 7.78 -9.88 -18.29
N VAL A 319 8.17 -8.89 -19.11
CA VAL A 319 8.59 -9.15 -20.50
C VAL A 319 9.90 -9.95 -20.54
N TRP A 320 10.84 -9.63 -19.65
CA TRP A 320 12.11 -10.34 -19.56
C TRP A 320 11.95 -11.80 -19.13
N GLU A 321 11.05 -12.10 -18.21
CA GLU A 321 10.70 -13.48 -17.82
C GLU A 321 10.14 -14.25 -19.03
N ASN A 322 9.24 -13.62 -19.79
CA ASN A 322 8.72 -14.22 -21.03
C ASN A 322 9.83 -14.48 -22.05
N ILE A 323 10.80 -13.56 -22.22
CA ILE A 323 11.97 -13.75 -23.08
C ILE A 323 12.86 -14.90 -22.57
N SER A 324 13.08 -14.99 -21.26
CA SER A 324 13.89 -16.04 -20.64
C SER A 324 13.33 -17.44 -20.89
N ASN A 325 12.00 -17.56 -21.01
CA ASN A 325 11.28 -18.80 -21.28
C ASN A 325 11.26 -19.20 -22.77
N ILE A 326 11.80 -18.38 -23.67
CA ILE A 326 11.94 -18.72 -25.09
C ILE A 326 13.12 -19.67 -25.30
N GLY A 327 12.95 -20.70 -26.15
CA GLY A 327 14.00 -21.66 -26.52
C GLY A 327 15.07 -21.11 -27.49
N ILE A 328 15.70 -19.98 -27.15
CA ILE A 328 16.82 -19.35 -27.88
C ILE A 328 18.09 -19.30 -27.01
N SER A 329 19.24 -18.94 -27.59
CA SER A 329 20.50 -18.84 -26.85
C SER A 329 20.46 -17.75 -25.78
N ASP A 330 21.23 -17.93 -24.70
CA ASP A 330 21.27 -16.96 -23.59
C ASP A 330 21.80 -15.58 -24.03
N LEU A 331 22.71 -15.55 -25.01
CA LEU A 331 23.18 -14.31 -25.60
C LEU A 331 22.05 -13.54 -26.29
N ALA A 332 21.23 -14.24 -27.09
CA ALA A 332 20.09 -13.63 -27.76
C ALA A 332 19.01 -13.17 -26.77
N LYS A 333 18.79 -13.91 -25.66
CA LYS A 333 17.89 -13.47 -24.57
C LYS A 333 18.38 -12.17 -23.95
N GLN A 334 19.67 -12.08 -23.64
CA GLN A 334 20.27 -10.88 -23.05
C GLN A 334 20.18 -9.68 -24.00
N GLU A 335 20.37 -9.90 -25.29
CA GLU A 335 20.20 -8.88 -26.33
C GLU A 335 18.75 -8.38 -26.39
N ASP A 336 17.76 -9.28 -26.53
CA ASP A 336 16.33 -8.94 -26.57
C ASP A 336 15.89 -8.20 -25.28
N GLN A 337 16.41 -8.61 -24.11
CA GLN A 337 16.12 -7.96 -22.83
C GLN A 337 16.64 -6.51 -22.79
N ARG A 338 17.90 -6.28 -23.18
CA ARG A 338 18.50 -4.93 -23.26
C ARG A 338 17.79 -4.06 -24.28
N ASP A 339 17.54 -4.59 -25.48
CA ASP A 339 16.86 -3.87 -26.54
C ASP A 339 15.46 -3.42 -26.13
N TYR A 340 14.72 -4.28 -25.44
CA TYR A 340 13.42 -3.92 -24.89
C TYR A 340 13.54 -2.78 -23.86
N ALA A 341 14.45 -2.91 -22.88
CA ALA A 341 14.63 -1.91 -21.84
C ALA A 341 15.04 -0.54 -22.41
N MET A 342 15.99 -0.51 -23.36
CA MET A 342 16.47 0.73 -23.98
C MET A 342 15.45 1.41 -24.90
N LYS A 343 14.63 0.64 -25.64
CA LYS A 343 13.83 1.17 -26.77
C LYS A 343 12.32 1.22 -26.47
N LYS A 344 11.82 0.53 -25.44
CA LYS A 344 10.39 0.32 -25.23
C LYS A 344 9.84 0.85 -23.91
N ILE A 345 10.69 1.24 -22.96
CA ILE A 345 10.26 1.72 -21.65
C ILE A 345 10.45 3.24 -21.53
N PHE A 346 9.39 3.96 -21.16
CA PHE A 346 9.38 5.42 -21.05
C PHE A 346 8.69 5.85 -19.75
N GLY A 347 9.11 6.97 -19.18
CA GLY A 347 8.52 7.50 -17.95
C GLY A 347 8.63 9.02 -17.88
N ILE A 348 7.66 9.65 -17.22
CA ILE A 348 7.73 11.07 -16.86
C ILE A 348 7.57 11.19 -15.36
N GLU A 349 8.48 11.93 -14.73
CA GLU A 349 8.39 12.32 -13.33
C GLU A 349 8.75 13.81 -13.19
N LYS A 350 8.01 14.55 -12.37
CA LYS A 350 8.23 15.98 -12.16
C LYS A 350 9.27 16.23 -11.06
N ASP A 351 9.38 15.33 -10.09
CA ASP A 351 10.33 15.41 -8.99
C ASP A 351 11.73 14.90 -9.40
N ASP A 352 12.74 15.77 -9.29
CA ASP A 352 14.11 15.47 -9.69
C ASP A 352 14.70 14.28 -8.92
N PHE A 353 14.42 14.18 -7.61
CA PHE A 353 14.93 13.10 -6.77
C PHE A 353 14.33 11.75 -7.20
N LEU A 354 13.00 11.67 -7.34
CA LEU A 354 12.32 10.44 -7.78
C LEU A 354 12.72 10.02 -9.19
N ALA A 355 12.86 10.98 -10.10
CA ALA A 355 13.28 10.66 -11.46
C ALA A 355 14.73 10.12 -11.51
N LYS A 356 15.64 10.73 -10.75
CA LYS A 356 17.03 10.25 -10.60
C LYS A 356 17.06 8.88 -9.94
N PHE A 357 16.24 8.66 -8.92
CA PHE A 357 16.06 7.35 -8.30
C PHE A 357 15.65 6.30 -9.32
N CYS A 358 14.58 6.57 -10.08
CA CYS A 358 14.06 5.65 -11.10
C CYS A 358 15.14 5.32 -12.13
N LYS A 359 15.82 6.32 -12.66
CA LYS A 359 16.93 6.14 -13.62
C LYS A 359 18.05 5.29 -13.06
N ALA A 360 18.50 5.59 -11.84
CA ALA A 360 19.52 4.83 -11.13
C ALA A 360 19.11 3.37 -10.97
N TYR A 361 17.90 3.13 -10.48
CA TYR A 361 17.40 1.79 -10.22
C TYR A 361 17.27 0.98 -11.53
N MET A 362 16.76 1.57 -12.61
CA MET A 362 16.71 0.94 -13.92
C MET A 362 18.09 0.68 -14.53
N ALA A 363 19.07 1.55 -14.26
CA ALA A 363 20.47 1.36 -14.66
C ALA A 363 21.12 0.18 -13.92
N VAL A 364 20.78 -0.01 -12.64
CA VAL A 364 21.22 -1.17 -11.86
C VAL A 364 20.67 -2.45 -12.48
N ILE A 365 19.36 -2.50 -12.71
CA ILE A 365 18.67 -3.70 -13.21
C ILE A 365 19.14 -4.12 -14.60
N GLY A 366 19.38 -3.19 -15.52
CA GLY A 366 19.94 -3.61 -16.81
C GLY A 366 19.83 -2.72 -18.04
N ASP A 367 19.45 -1.43 -17.92
CA ASP A 367 19.66 -0.32 -18.89
C ASP A 367 18.44 0.49 -19.39
N GLY A 368 17.23 0.28 -18.86
CA GLY A 368 16.03 1.06 -19.23
C GLY A 368 15.98 2.53 -18.77
N LYS A 369 17.13 3.16 -18.47
CA LYS A 369 17.27 4.52 -17.92
C LYS A 369 16.97 5.64 -18.91
N SER A 370 17.19 5.41 -20.21
CA SER A 370 17.16 6.43 -21.28
C SER A 370 15.77 7.05 -21.51
N GLY A 371 14.71 6.28 -21.24
CA GLY A 371 13.33 6.68 -21.45
C GLY A 371 12.71 7.54 -20.35
N ILE A 372 13.39 7.74 -19.21
CA ILE A 372 12.87 8.51 -18.07
C ILE A 372 13.18 9.99 -18.24
N LYS A 373 12.14 10.84 -18.25
CA LYS A 373 12.26 12.30 -18.45
C LYS A 373 11.77 13.07 -17.23
N ILE A 374 12.54 14.08 -16.81
CA ILE A 374 12.18 14.97 -15.71
C ILE A 374 11.34 16.11 -16.26
N LEU A 375 10.02 15.96 -16.29
CA LEU A 375 9.09 16.88 -16.96
C LEU A 375 7.76 16.97 -16.22
N ASN A 376 6.99 18.03 -16.49
CA ASN A 376 5.57 18.04 -16.14
C ASN A 376 4.77 17.32 -17.22
N SER A 377 4.17 16.17 -16.91
CA SER A 377 3.40 15.34 -17.85
C SER A 377 2.19 16.05 -18.44
N LEU A 378 1.68 17.08 -17.75
CA LEU A 378 0.57 17.90 -18.22
C LEU A 378 1.02 19.07 -19.13
N SER A 379 2.32 19.18 -19.45
CA SER A 379 2.87 20.19 -20.37
C SER A 379 2.31 20.06 -21.78
N THR A 380 2.52 21.09 -22.62
CA THR A 380 2.06 21.07 -24.01
C THR A 380 2.60 19.85 -24.78
N PRO A 381 1.85 19.32 -25.77
CA PRO A 381 2.32 18.23 -26.62
C PRO A 381 3.69 18.52 -27.24
N LYS A 382 3.92 19.75 -27.71
CA LYS A 382 5.19 20.20 -28.27
C LYS A 382 6.36 20.05 -27.29
N MET A 383 6.16 20.35 -26.01
CA MET A 383 7.20 20.15 -24.98
C MET A 383 7.49 18.68 -24.76
N LEU A 384 6.49 17.79 -24.82
CA LEU A 384 6.73 16.35 -24.71
C LEU A 384 7.48 15.78 -25.93
N GLU A 385 7.13 16.24 -27.13
CA GLU A 385 7.76 15.83 -28.39
C GLU A 385 9.25 16.18 -28.43
N GLN A 386 9.67 17.30 -27.83
CA GLN A 386 11.08 17.68 -27.66
C GLN A 386 11.91 16.68 -26.83
N HIS A 387 11.24 15.79 -26.10
CA HIS A 387 11.85 14.75 -25.28
C HIS A 387 11.48 13.34 -25.76
N ASP A 388 11.15 13.18 -27.05
CA ASP A 388 10.80 11.92 -27.72
C ASP A 388 9.51 11.25 -27.21
N ILE A 389 8.64 12.03 -26.54
CA ILE A 389 7.35 11.58 -26.03
C ILE A 389 6.25 12.10 -26.95
N ASN A 390 5.98 11.33 -28.00
CA ASN A 390 4.92 11.64 -28.96
C ASN A 390 3.55 11.16 -28.46
N LEU A 391 2.51 11.95 -28.69
CA LEU A 391 1.13 11.52 -28.45
C LEU A 391 0.76 10.34 -29.38
N ALA A 392 -0.21 9.53 -28.95
CA ALA A 392 -0.71 8.37 -29.66
C ALA A 392 0.38 7.38 -30.14
N SER A 393 1.52 7.30 -29.44
CA SER A 393 2.69 6.50 -29.84
C SER A 393 2.95 5.28 -28.97
N PHE A 394 2.24 5.12 -27.86
CA PHE A 394 2.46 4.05 -26.88
C PHE A 394 1.41 2.95 -26.99
N ASP A 395 1.86 1.69 -26.98
CA ASP A 395 0.97 0.53 -26.91
C ASP A 395 0.25 0.46 -25.58
N LEU A 396 1.00 0.70 -24.50
CA LEU A 396 0.55 0.55 -23.13
C LEU A 396 0.86 1.82 -22.34
N VAL A 397 -0.12 2.29 -21.57
CA VAL A 397 0.08 3.32 -20.55
C VAL A 397 -0.32 2.71 -19.21
N LEU A 398 0.58 2.71 -18.23
CA LEU A 398 0.37 2.17 -16.89
C LEU A 398 0.76 3.24 -15.89
N THR A 399 -0.17 3.72 -15.05
CA THR A 399 0.12 4.90 -14.23
C THR A 399 -0.74 5.03 -12.98
N ASN A 400 -0.14 5.61 -11.94
CA ASN A 400 -0.80 6.06 -10.73
C ASN A 400 -0.58 7.57 -10.58
N PRO A 401 -1.40 8.42 -11.22
CA PRO A 401 -1.25 9.86 -11.17
C PRO A 401 -1.49 10.38 -9.75
N PRO A 402 -0.94 11.54 -9.40
CA PRO A 402 -0.99 12.03 -8.02
C PRO A 402 -2.42 12.42 -7.61
N PHE A 403 -2.72 12.23 -6.32
CA PHE A 403 -4.03 12.50 -5.72
C PHE A 403 -3.95 13.67 -4.74
N GLY A 404 -4.92 14.60 -4.77
CA GLY A 404 -5.06 15.60 -3.71
C GLY A 404 -5.61 16.93 -4.18
N LYS A 405 -6.12 17.72 -3.22
CA LYS A 405 -6.69 19.06 -3.47
C LYS A 405 -5.62 20.13 -3.71
N GLU A 406 -4.38 19.90 -3.28
CA GLU A 406 -3.30 20.88 -3.35
C GLU A 406 -2.54 20.88 -4.68
N ILE A 407 -2.75 19.85 -5.50
CA ILE A 407 -2.14 19.76 -6.82
C ILE A 407 -3.07 20.49 -7.79
N SER A 408 -2.52 21.46 -8.51
CA SER A 408 -3.25 22.24 -9.50
C SER A 408 -2.54 22.22 -10.83
N ILE A 409 -3.36 22.30 -11.89
CA ILE A 409 -2.86 22.50 -13.25
C ILE A 409 -2.49 23.98 -13.37
N GLU A 410 -1.30 24.25 -13.90
CA GLU A 410 -0.83 25.61 -14.19
C GLU A 410 -1.84 26.34 -15.10
N ASN A 411 -2.09 27.63 -14.83
CA ASN A 411 -3.25 28.35 -15.39
C ASN A 411 -3.25 28.40 -16.92
N ASP A 412 -2.07 28.54 -17.53
CA ASP A 412 -1.81 28.55 -18.96
C ASP A 412 -2.00 27.16 -19.61
N LEU A 413 -1.89 26.08 -18.83
CA LEU A 413 -2.11 24.71 -19.30
C LEU A 413 -3.59 24.27 -19.21
N LYS A 414 -4.43 24.95 -18.40
CA LYS A 414 -5.82 24.55 -18.15
C LYS A 414 -6.67 24.46 -19.43
N SER A 415 -6.44 25.34 -20.40
CA SER A 415 -7.21 25.38 -21.67
C SER A 415 -7.03 24.12 -22.53
N GLN A 416 -5.98 23.32 -22.28
CA GLN A 416 -5.70 22.09 -23.00
C GLN A 416 -6.54 20.89 -22.50
N TYR A 417 -7.17 21.03 -21.34
CA TYR A 417 -7.90 19.95 -20.68
C TYR A 417 -9.39 20.27 -20.55
N CYS A 418 -10.22 19.23 -20.61
CA CYS A 418 -11.68 19.37 -20.43
C CYS A 418 -12.10 19.71 -18.98
N SER A 419 -11.14 19.79 -18.05
CA SER A 419 -11.34 20.00 -16.63
C SER A 419 -10.10 20.58 -15.97
N SER A 420 -10.30 21.41 -14.94
CA SER A 420 -9.22 21.84 -14.04
C SER A 420 -8.87 20.81 -12.97
N LYS A 421 -9.61 19.69 -12.89
CA LYS A 421 -9.34 18.61 -11.95
C LYS A 421 -8.16 17.76 -12.45
N VAL A 422 -7.16 17.57 -11.59
CA VAL A 422 -5.90 16.91 -11.94
C VAL A 422 -6.10 15.44 -12.35
N ASP A 423 -6.93 14.70 -11.62
CA ASP A 423 -7.30 13.31 -11.92
C ASP A 423 -7.86 13.16 -13.36
N VAL A 424 -8.75 14.07 -13.76
CA VAL A 424 -9.32 14.10 -15.12
C VAL A 424 -8.29 14.51 -16.16
N ALA A 425 -7.42 15.47 -15.87
CA ALA A 425 -6.38 15.90 -16.80
C ALA A 425 -5.34 14.79 -17.07
N PHE A 426 -4.94 14.05 -16.03
CA PHE A 426 -4.09 12.87 -16.19
C PHE A 426 -4.78 11.75 -16.96
N LEU A 427 -6.07 11.48 -16.71
CA LEU A 427 -6.85 10.52 -17.51
C LEU A 427 -6.87 10.93 -19.00
N GLN A 428 -7.13 12.21 -19.30
CA GLN A 428 -7.10 12.71 -20.67
C GLN A 428 -5.69 12.56 -21.27
N ARG A 429 -4.64 13.01 -20.58
CA ARG A 429 -3.26 12.90 -21.05
C ARG A 429 -2.82 11.45 -21.30
N ALA A 430 -3.18 10.53 -20.40
CA ALA A 430 -2.87 9.11 -20.55
C ALA A 430 -3.58 8.51 -21.79
N LEU A 431 -4.83 8.93 -22.04
CA LEU A 431 -5.55 8.59 -23.27
C LEU A 431 -4.94 9.26 -24.51
N ASP A 432 -4.38 10.46 -24.41
CA ASP A 432 -3.72 11.14 -25.53
C ASP A 432 -2.41 10.43 -25.90
N LEU A 433 -1.67 9.91 -24.93
CA LEU A 433 -0.41 9.17 -25.12
C LEU A 433 -0.63 7.78 -25.73
N VAL A 434 -1.70 7.07 -25.33
CA VAL A 434 -1.96 5.72 -25.84
C VAL A 434 -2.44 5.75 -27.29
N LYS A 435 -1.87 4.87 -28.11
CA LYS A 435 -2.23 4.73 -29.52
C LYS A 435 -3.64 4.14 -29.69
N PRO A 436 -4.30 4.29 -30.85
CA PRO A 436 -5.53 3.57 -31.15
C PRO A 436 -5.35 2.06 -30.95
N LYS A 437 -6.31 1.40 -30.28
CA LYS A 437 -6.28 -0.01 -29.86
C LYS A 437 -5.23 -0.35 -28.78
N GLY A 438 -4.43 0.61 -28.32
CA GLY A 438 -3.55 0.44 -27.16
C GLY A 438 -4.34 0.38 -25.85
N ILE A 439 -3.68 0.00 -24.76
CA ILE A 439 -4.29 -0.23 -23.45
C ILE A 439 -3.80 0.82 -22.44
N LEU A 440 -4.73 1.38 -21.67
CA LEU A 440 -4.47 2.24 -20.53
C LEU A 440 -4.87 1.50 -19.26
N GLY A 441 -3.91 1.28 -18.36
CA GLY A 441 -4.12 0.95 -16.96
C GLY A 441 -3.87 2.19 -16.09
N ILE A 442 -4.88 2.66 -15.35
CA ILE A 442 -4.78 3.87 -14.53
C ILE A 442 -5.46 3.69 -13.19
N ILE A 443 -4.83 4.18 -12.12
CA ILE A 443 -5.43 4.24 -10.78
C ILE A 443 -6.03 5.63 -10.58
N LEU A 444 -7.31 5.70 -10.23
CA LEU A 444 -8.01 6.96 -9.97
C LEU A 444 -8.77 6.88 -8.65
N SER A 445 -9.07 8.04 -8.06
CA SER A 445 -9.92 8.10 -6.87
C SER A 445 -11.32 7.57 -7.15
N GLU A 446 -11.92 6.89 -6.16
CA GLU A 446 -13.21 6.20 -6.32
C GLU A 446 -14.33 7.14 -6.81
N VAL A 447 -14.30 8.41 -6.40
CA VAL A 447 -15.30 9.42 -6.79
C VAL A 447 -15.46 9.57 -8.30
N VAL A 448 -14.40 9.34 -9.10
CA VAL A 448 -14.44 9.41 -10.57
C VAL A 448 -15.45 8.39 -11.14
N PHE A 449 -15.60 7.24 -10.50
CA PHE A 449 -16.30 6.07 -11.01
C PHE A 449 -17.81 6.03 -10.69
N HIS A 450 -18.30 6.91 -9.82
CA HIS A 450 -19.72 6.92 -9.43
C HIS A 450 -20.33 8.30 -9.20
N ALA A 451 -19.54 9.32 -8.86
CA ALA A 451 -20.13 10.58 -8.40
C ALA A 451 -20.78 11.35 -9.56
N PRO A 452 -21.94 11.99 -9.34
CA PRO A 452 -22.63 12.77 -10.38
C PRO A 452 -21.76 13.89 -10.97
N THR A 453 -20.89 14.50 -10.17
CA THR A 453 -19.99 15.59 -10.60
C THR A 453 -18.94 15.14 -11.63
N TYR A 454 -18.71 13.83 -11.78
CA TYR A 454 -17.79 13.23 -12.76
C TYR A 454 -18.50 12.57 -13.94
N LYS A 455 -19.84 12.55 -13.97
CA LYS A 455 -20.62 11.86 -15.00
C LYS A 455 -20.19 12.25 -16.43
N LYS A 456 -20.01 13.55 -16.68
CA LYS A 456 -19.59 14.05 -18.01
C LYS A 456 -18.24 13.48 -18.47
N PHE A 457 -17.34 13.20 -17.54
CA PHE A 457 -16.02 12.63 -17.86
C PHE A 457 -16.10 11.11 -18.07
N ARG A 458 -16.96 10.40 -17.32
CA ARG A 458 -17.25 8.99 -17.62
C ARG A 458 -17.92 8.83 -18.98
N ASP A 459 -18.87 9.72 -19.30
CA ASP A 459 -19.49 9.76 -20.64
C ASP A 459 -18.44 10.00 -21.73
N LEU A 460 -17.48 10.90 -21.50
CA LEU A 460 -16.42 11.22 -22.46
C LEU A 460 -15.37 10.11 -22.61
N PHE A 461 -14.90 9.52 -21.51
CA PHE A 461 -13.74 8.63 -21.50
C PHE A 461 -14.08 7.16 -21.33
N PHE A 462 -15.09 6.80 -20.54
CA PHE A 462 -15.40 5.40 -20.26
C PHE A 462 -16.36 4.83 -21.31
N LYS A 463 -17.40 5.57 -21.69
CA LYS A 463 -18.34 5.11 -22.72
C LYS A 463 -17.68 4.97 -24.08
N ASN A 464 -16.84 5.92 -24.47
CA ASN A 464 -16.24 5.92 -25.81
C ASN A 464 -15.15 4.86 -26.03
N ASN A 465 -14.69 4.20 -24.96
CA ASN A 465 -13.62 3.21 -25.03
C ASN A 465 -14.11 1.83 -24.58
N LYS A 466 -13.32 0.80 -24.86
CA LYS A 466 -13.61 -0.57 -24.44
C LYS A 466 -12.97 -0.83 -23.08
N ILE A 467 -13.77 -1.06 -22.05
CA ILE A 467 -13.26 -1.39 -20.70
C ILE A 467 -12.94 -2.88 -20.64
N LEU A 468 -11.74 -3.22 -20.18
CA LEU A 468 -11.28 -4.60 -20.04
C LEU A 468 -11.50 -5.10 -18.60
N SER A 469 -11.07 -4.29 -17.62
CA SER A 469 -11.17 -4.64 -16.20
C SER A 469 -11.35 -3.40 -15.34
N ILE A 470 -12.03 -3.57 -14.21
CA ILE A 470 -12.10 -2.58 -13.13
C ILE A 470 -11.80 -3.30 -11.82
N ILE A 471 -10.90 -2.74 -11.01
CA ILE A 471 -10.45 -3.33 -9.74
C ILE A 471 -10.81 -2.37 -8.60
N ASP A 472 -11.69 -2.83 -7.70
CA ASP A 472 -12.02 -2.16 -6.44
C ASP A 472 -10.86 -2.40 -5.48
N LEU A 473 -10.14 -1.34 -5.12
CA LEU A 473 -9.01 -1.45 -4.21
C LEU A 473 -9.53 -1.31 -2.75
N PRO A 474 -8.99 -2.09 -1.79
CA PRO A 474 -9.29 -1.89 -0.39
C PRO A 474 -9.01 -0.45 0.03
N HIS A 475 -9.77 0.08 1.00
CA HIS A 475 -9.55 1.46 1.46
C HIS A 475 -8.14 1.66 2.01
N ASP A 476 -7.53 0.59 2.54
CA ASP A 476 -6.21 0.63 3.15
C ASP A 476 -5.05 0.57 2.14
N THR A 477 -5.30 0.35 0.84
CA THR A 477 -4.24 0.15 -0.18
C THR A 477 -3.13 1.21 -0.13
N PHE A 478 -3.47 2.49 0.02
CA PHE A 478 -2.50 3.58 0.06
C PHE A 478 -2.25 4.16 1.46
N ARG A 479 -2.83 3.56 2.50
CA ARG A 479 -2.64 3.97 3.89
C ARG A 479 -1.32 3.43 4.46
N PRO A 480 -0.69 4.13 5.43
CA PRO A 480 -1.16 5.33 6.14
C PRO A 480 -0.96 6.64 5.36
N PHE A 481 -0.31 6.59 4.20
CA PHE A 481 0.14 7.80 3.51
C PHE A 481 -1.02 8.58 2.86
N ASN A 482 -1.98 7.87 2.26
CA ASN A 482 -3.18 8.47 1.65
C ASN A 482 -4.46 7.80 2.15
N ASN A 483 -5.46 8.61 2.45
CA ASN A 483 -6.78 8.16 2.87
C ASN A 483 -7.80 8.05 1.72
N ALA A 484 -7.41 8.39 0.49
CA ALA A 484 -8.27 8.25 -0.68
C ALA A 484 -8.52 6.76 -0.97
N LYS A 485 -9.80 6.38 -1.09
CA LYS A 485 -10.16 5.11 -1.70
C LYS A 485 -10.04 5.23 -3.21
N CYS A 486 -9.42 4.24 -3.83
CA CYS A 486 -9.08 4.26 -5.25
C CYS A 486 -9.66 3.04 -5.97
N VAL A 487 -9.73 3.14 -7.29
CA VAL A 487 -10.14 2.08 -8.20
C VAL A 487 -9.16 2.07 -9.36
N ALA A 488 -8.71 0.89 -9.78
CA ALA A 488 -7.86 0.75 -10.96
C ALA A 488 -8.71 0.37 -12.17
N LEU A 489 -8.46 1.05 -13.30
CA LEU A 489 -9.18 0.89 -14.55
C LEU A 489 -8.21 0.40 -15.62
N ILE A 490 -8.60 -0.66 -16.32
CA ILE A 490 -7.92 -1.12 -17.54
C ILE A 490 -8.88 -0.96 -18.70
N LEU A 491 -8.52 -0.12 -19.67
CA LEU A 491 -9.33 0.15 -20.86
C LEU A 491 -8.47 0.08 -22.12
N GLN A 492 -9.06 -0.37 -23.22
CA GLN A 492 -8.50 -0.31 -24.55
C GLN A 492 -9.06 0.91 -25.29
N LYS A 493 -8.16 1.74 -25.85
CA LYS A 493 -8.56 2.93 -26.61
C LYS A 493 -9.22 2.51 -27.92
N GLU A 494 -10.48 2.88 -28.09
CA GLU A 494 -11.26 2.57 -29.28
C GLU A 494 -12.14 3.77 -29.63
N LYS A 495 -12.67 3.82 -30.87
CA LYS A 495 -13.73 4.76 -31.23
C LYS A 495 -15.01 3.95 -31.44
N ASN A 496 -16.08 4.34 -30.75
CA ASN A 496 -17.41 3.73 -30.89
C ASN A 496 -17.44 2.23 -30.50
N SER A 497 -17.03 1.91 -29.26
CA SER A 497 -17.26 0.58 -28.69
C SER A 497 -18.74 0.19 -28.82
N ASN A 498 -19.03 -1.05 -29.22
CA ASN A 498 -20.40 -1.56 -29.30
C ASN A 498 -21.01 -1.86 -27.90
N HIS A 499 -20.23 -1.66 -26.83
CA HIS A 499 -20.57 -1.89 -25.41
C HIS A 499 -21.03 -3.31 -25.07
N LYS A 500 -20.84 -4.28 -25.97
CA LYS A 500 -21.18 -5.70 -25.75
C LYS A 500 -20.04 -6.50 -25.14
N ASN A 501 -18.89 -5.88 -24.87
CA ASN A 501 -17.78 -6.54 -24.22
C ASN A 501 -18.08 -6.81 -22.74
N LEU A 502 -17.58 -7.95 -22.26
CA LEU A 502 -17.56 -8.27 -20.85
C LEU A 502 -16.38 -7.57 -20.18
N ILE A 503 -16.64 -6.95 -19.03
CA ILE A 503 -15.68 -6.32 -18.14
C ILE A 503 -15.40 -7.28 -16.98
N LYS A 504 -14.12 -7.50 -16.67
CA LYS A 504 -13.71 -8.18 -15.44
C LYS A 504 -13.81 -7.22 -14.27
N MET A 505 -14.85 -7.39 -13.46
CA MET A 505 -15.04 -6.70 -12.18
C MET A 505 -14.28 -7.47 -11.10
N ILE A 506 -13.22 -6.87 -10.57
CA ILE A 506 -12.37 -7.48 -9.54
C ILE A 506 -12.60 -6.74 -8.22
N ASN A 507 -13.00 -7.47 -7.18
CA ASN A 507 -13.26 -6.92 -5.85
C ASN A 507 -12.24 -7.46 -4.85
N LEU A 508 -11.24 -6.65 -4.54
CA LEU A 508 -10.24 -6.97 -3.51
C LEU A 508 -10.75 -6.47 -2.15
N LYS A 509 -10.66 -7.32 -1.13
CA LYS A 509 -11.01 -6.98 0.26
C LYS A 509 -9.76 -6.70 1.10
N GLU A 510 -8.68 -7.41 0.82
CA GLU A 510 -7.46 -7.43 1.61
C GLU A 510 -6.21 -7.19 0.74
N ILE A 511 -5.19 -6.54 1.32
CA ILE A 511 -3.99 -6.07 0.57
C ILE A 511 -2.65 -6.37 1.26
N GLY A 512 -2.68 -7.09 2.37
CA GLY A 512 -1.50 -7.53 3.12
C GLY A 512 -1.04 -6.58 4.22
N HIS A 513 -1.72 -5.43 4.42
CA HIS A 513 -1.37 -4.48 5.48
C HIS A 513 -2.58 -3.79 6.13
N THR A 514 -2.38 -3.31 7.36
CA THR A 514 -3.37 -2.57 8.15
C THR A 514 -3.42 -1.09 7.75
N PRO A 515 -4.42 -0.29 8.19
CA PRO A 515 -4.44 1.16 7.95
C PRO A 515 -3.19 1.93 8.42
N GLN A 516 -2.40 1.35 9.33
CA GLN A 516 -1.14 1.93 9.83
C GLN A 516 0.09 1.51 9.00
N GLY A 517 -0.10 0.65 7.99
CA GLY A 517 0.97 0.10 7.15
C GLY A 517 1.71 -1.09 7.78
N ASN A 518 1.18 -1.67 8.86
CA ASN A 518 1.74 -2.89 9.46
C ASN A 518 1.31 -4.11 8.64
N ILE A 519 2.16 -5.13 8.58
CA ILE A 519 1.82 -6.39 7.91
C ILE A 519 0.56 -6.99 8.56
N LYS A 520 -0.37 -7.45 7.72
CA LYS A 520 -1.61 -8.11 8.13
C LYS A 520 -1.58 -9.57 7.68
N TYR A 521 -1.76 -10.47 8.63
CA TYR A 521 -1.88 -11.90 8.40
C TYR A 521 -3.33 -12.36 8.52
N ILE A 522 -3.65 -13.51 7.93
CA ILE A 522 -5.00 -14.09 7.98
C ILE A 522 -5.28 -14.59 9.40
N PHE A 523 -6.49 -14.28 9.89
CA PHE A 523 -7.01 -14.82 11.15
C PHE A 523 -7.91 -16.02 10.85
N ASP A 524 -7.53 -17.20 11.36
CA ASP A 524 -8.33 -18.41 11.27
C ASP A 524 -9.36 -18.40 12.41
N TYR A 525 -10.63 -18.16 12.07
CA TYR A 525 -11.72 -18.07 13.04
C TYR A 525 -12.05 -19.41 13.71
N ASP A 526 -11.82 -20.54 13.03
CA ASP A 526 -12.11 -21.87 13.58
C ASP A 526 -11.06 -22.28 14.62
N LYS A 527 -9.80 -21.92 14.36
CA LYS A 527 -8.67 -22.19 15.27
C LYS A 527 -8.40 -21.05 16.26
N ASN A 528 -8.98 -19.88 16.04
CA ASN A 528 -8.76 -18.66 16.82
C ASN A 528 -7.27 -18.26 16.89
N ILE A 529 -6.55 -18.38 15.76
CA ILE A 529 -5.12 -18.05 15.64
C ILE A 529 -4.86 -17.12 14.45
N ILE A 530 -3.79 -16.33 14.54
CA ILE A 530 -3.21 -15.64 13.39
C ILE A 530 -2.28 -16.61 12.67
N THR A 531 -2.46 -16.77 11.37
CA THR A 531 -1.64 -17.64 10.51
C THR A 531 -0.36 -16.92 10.04
N ASP A 532 0.55 -17.64 9.39
CA ASP A 532 1.72 -17.04 8.71
C ASP A 532 1.39 -16.56 7.29
N GLU A 533 0.16 -16.78 6.81
CA GLU A 533 -0.28 -16.34 5.49
C GLU A 533 -0.68 -14.87 5.52
N LEU A 534 -0.17 -14.09 4.57
CA LEU A 534 -0.54 -12.69 4.41
C LEU A 534 -2.01 -12.59 4.01
N ALA A 535 -2.72 -11.66 4.64
CA ALA A 535 -4.07 -11.29 4.22
C ALA A 535 -3.99 -10.41 2.96
N ASP A 536 -3.61 -10.99 1.84
CA ASP A 536 -3.49 -10.36 0.52
C ASP A 536 -4.25 -11.17 -0.53
N ASP A 537 -5.28 -10.57 -1.13
CA ASP A 537 -6.11 -11.24 -2.12
C ASP A 537 -5.42 -11.38 -3.49
N VAL A 538 -4.39 -10.57 -3.77
CA VAL A 538 -3.79 -10.46 -5.10
C VAL A 538 -3.27 -11.79 -5.65
N PRO A 539 -2.50 -12.61 -4.90
CA PRO A 539 -2.01 -13.90 -5.41
C PRO A 539 -3.16 -14.82 -5.86
N SER A 540 -4.23 -14.89 -5.07
CA SER A 540 -5.42 -15.68 -5.38
C SER A 540 -6.11 -15.17 -6.64
N VAL A 541 -6.21 -13.84 -6.81
CA VAL A 541 -6.79 -13.24 -8.02
C VAL A 541 -5.94 -13.52 -9.25
N ILE A 542 -4.61 -13.41 -9.17
CA ILE A 542 -3.71 -13.74 -10.29
C ILE A 542 -3.89 -15.20 -10.71
N LYS A 543 -3.92 -16.12 -9.76
CA LYS A 543 -4.17 -17.55 -10.03
C LYS A 543 -5.50 -17.78 -10.75
N LEU A 544 -6.58 -17.16 -10.27
CA LEU A 544 -7.91 -17.25 -10.91
C LEU A 544 -7.91 -16.65 -12.33
N LEU A 545 -7.12 -15.59 -12.57
CA LEU A 545 -6.95 -15.00 -13.90
C LEU A 545 -6.23 -15.93 -14.87
N GLU A 546 -5.25 -16.69 -14.40
CA GLU A 546 -4.51 -17.69 -15.18
C GLU A 546 -5.37 -18.92 -15.49
N GLU A 547 -6.19 -19.35 -14.54
CA GLU A 547 -7.16 -20.45 -14.68
C GLU A 547 -8.40 -20.08 -15.52
N ASN A 548 -8.54 -18.81 -15.92
CA ASN A 548 -9.73 -18.25 -16.58
C ASN A 548 -11.05 -18.45 -15.79
N ASN A 549 -10.97 -18.41 -14.45
CA ASN A 549 -12.12 -18.54 -13.56
C ASN A 549 -12.62 -17.14 -13.14
N PHE A 550 -13.66 -16.65 -13.81
CA PHE A 550 -14.12 -15.26 -13.67
C PHE A 550 -15.48 -15.08 -13.00
N ASN A 551 -16.07 -16.12 -12.40
CA ASN A 551 -17.39 -16.04 -11.74
C ASN A 551 -17.30 -16.60 -10.32
N ASN A 552 -16.60 -15.87 -9.46
CA ASN A 552 -16.36 -16.24 -8.06
C ASN A 552 -16.52 -15.00 -7.16
N HIS A 553 -16.02 -15.07 -5.93
CA HIS A 553 -16.17 -13.99 -4.95
C HIS A 553 -15.19 -12.83 -5.16
N PHE A 554 -14.13 -13.01 -5.96
CA PHE A 554 -13.18 -11.97 -6.33
C PHE A 554 -13.47 -11.38 -7.71
N ILE A 555 -13.85 -12.21 -8.69
CA ILE A 555 -14.00 -11.81 -10.10
C ILE A 555 -15.42 -12.10 -10.57
N LYS A 556 -16.01 -11.13 -11.27
CA LYS A 556 -17.26 -11.29 -12.06
C LYS A 556 -17.10 -10.68 -13.45
N GLU A 557 -17.70 -11.30 -14.45
CA GLU A 557 -17.85 -10.70 -15.78
C GLU A 557 -19.20 -9.98 -15.92
N ILE A 558 -19.15 -8.71 -16.29
CA ILE A 558 -20.34 -7.86 -16.45
C ILE A 558 -20.30 -7.17 -17.81
N GLU A 559 -21.42 -7.16 -18.53
CA GLU A 559 -21.52 -6.43 -19.79
C GLU A 559 -21.32 -4.93 -19.59
N GLN A 560 -20.45 -4.31 -20.40
CA GLN A 560 -20.17 -2.87 -20.33
C GLN A 560 -21.43 -2.01 -20.46
N LYS A 561 -22.40 -2.42 -21.29
CA LYS A 561 -23.69 -1.73 -21.42
C LYS A 561 -24.41 -1.58 -20.08
N ARG A 562 -24.46 -2.63 -19.26
CA ARG A 562 -25.10 -2.59 -17.94
C ARG A 562 -24.44 -1.56 -17.03
N VAL A 563 -23.10 -1.52 -17.03
CA VAL A 563 -22.31 -0.56 -16.23
C VAL A 563 -22.56 0.88 -16.68
N ILE A 564 -22.70 1.09 -17.99
CA ILE A 564 -23.01 2.37 -18.61
C ILE A 564 -24.42 2.85 -18.25
N ASP A 565 -25.41 1.96 -18.31
CA ASP A 565 -26.82 2.25 -18.05
C ASP A 565 -27.06 2.58 -16.57
N GLU A 566 -26.38 1.86 -15.66
CA GLU A 566 -26.44 2.10 -14.22
C GLU A 566 -25.52 3.25 -13.76
N ASP A 567 -24.53 3.63 -14.56
CA ASP A 567 -23.50 4.65 -14.27
C ASP A 567 -22.72 4.40 -12.96
N VAL A 568 -22.41 3.13 -12.67
CA VAL A 568 -21.68 2.68 -11.48
C VAL A 568 -20.50 1.80 -11.89
N TYR A 569 -19.30 2.36 -11.94
CA TYR A 569 -18.09 1.67 -12.37
C TYR A 569 -17.29 1.13 -11.17
N ILE A 570 -17.99 0.51 -10.21
CA ILE A 570 -17.43 0.03 -8.96
C ILE A 570 -17.69 -1.48 -8.84
N PRO A 571 -16.65 -2.34 -8.83
CA PRO A 571 -16.82 -3.78 -8.85
C PRO A 571 -17.73 -4.33 -7.75
N ARG A 572 -17.53 -3.96 -6.47
CA ARG A 572 -18.33 -4.52 -5.36
C ARG A 572 -19.84 -4.35 -5.52
N TYR A 573 -20.31 -3.34 -6.25
CA TYR A 573 -21.73 -3.15 -6.57
C TYR A 573 -22.38 -4.36 -7.26
N TYR A 574 -21.59 -5.12 -8.03
CA TYR A 574 -22.04 -6.27 -8.81
C TYR A 574 -21.89 -7.61 -8.08
N PHE A 575 -21.32 -7.62 -6.87
CA PHE A 575 -21.19 -8.82 -6.05
C PHE A 575 -22.43 -9.03 -5.18
N GLU A 576 -22.78 -10.31 -4.97
CA GLU A 576 -23.83 -10.69 -4.00
C GLU A 576 -23.09 -11.07 -2.71
N LEU A 577 -23.46 -10.50 -1.57
CA LEU A 577 -22.78 -10.76 -0.28
C LEU A 577 -23.27 -12.05 0.38
N SER A 578 -24.52 -12.41 0.08
CA SER A 578 -25.21 -13.63 0.47
C SER A 578 -26.30 -13.83 -0.59
N LYS A 579 -26.63 -15.07 -0.96
CA LYS A 579 -27.92 -15.30 -1.65
C LYS A 579 -28.96 -15.14 -0.54
N PRO A 580 -29.68 -14.02 -0.43
CA PRO A 580 -30.83 -14.06 0.46
C PRO A 580 -31.74 -15.18 -0.05
N ASN A 581 -32.44 -15.89 0.84
CA ASN A 581 -33.44 -16.88 0.44
C ASN A 581 -34.34 -16.24 -0.63
N LYS A 582 -34.28 -16.80 -1.84
CA LYS A 582 -34.34 -16.02 -3.09
C LYS A 582 -35.71 -15.44 -3.45
N GLU A 583 -36.73 -15.62 -2.64
CA GLU A 583 -38.09 -15.58 -3.19
C GLU A 583 -38.88 -14.32 -2.85
N ASN A 584 -38.53 -13.54 -1.82
CA ASN A 584 -39.42 -12.47 -1.34
C ASN A 584 -38.66 -11.19 -0.97
N PHE A 585 -38.33 -10.35 -1.97
CA PHE A 585 -37.76 -9.01 -1.76
C PHE A 585 -38.49 -7.95 -2.57
N ILE A 586 -38.52 -6.72 -2.05
CA ILE A 586 -38.99 -5.54 -2.79
C ILE A 586 -37.98 -4.40 -2.69
N THR A 587 -37.72 -3.69 -3.78
CA THR A 587 -36.84 -2.52 -3.75
C THR A 587 -37.59 -1.30 -3.22
N ILE A 588 -36.86 -0.37 -2.60
CA ILE A 588 -37.43 0.93 -2.22
C ILE A 588 -37.96 1.68 -3.46
N GLU A 589 -37.27 1.58 -4.60
CA GLU A 589 -37.71 2.12 -5.89
C GLU A 589 -39.09 1.60 -6.31
N ASN A 590 -39.33 0.29 -6.19
CA ASN A 590 -40.61 -0.30 -6.57
C ASN A 590 -41.73 0.17 -5.63
N LEU A 591 -41.48 0.23 -4.32
CA LEU A 591 -42.45 0.76 -3.34
C LEU A 591 -42.85 2.21 -3.64
N ILE A 592 -41.91 3.03 -4.13
CA ILE A 592 -42.21 4.40 -4.57
C ILE A 592 -43.01 4.38 -5.87
N SER A 593 -42.63 3.56 -6.85
CA SER A 593 -43.32 3.47 -8.15
C SER A 593 -44.76 2.96 -8.02
N GLU A 594 -45.03 2.10 -7.04
CA GLU A 594 -46.36 1.58 -6.72
C GLU A 594 -47.17 2.52 -5.81
N ASN A 595 -46.67 3.72 -5.49
CA ASN A 595 -47.28 4.68 -4.57
C ASN A 595 -47.58 4.09 -3.18
N ILE A 596 -46.75 3.16 -2.69
CA ILE A 596 -46.83 2.62 -1.32
C ILE A 596 -45.98 3.45 -0.36
N LEU A 597 -44.85 3.95 -0.86
CA LEU A 597 -43.87 4.72 -0.10
C LEU A 597 -43.61 6.08 -0.76
N GLU A 598 -43.65 7.14 0.03
CA GLU A 598 -43.12 8.45 -0.34
C GLU A 598 -41.74 8.68 0.30
N SER A 599 -40.92 9.50 -0.35
CA SER A 599 -39.61 9.87 0.17
C SER A 599 -39.28 11.34 -0.05
N PHE A 600 -38.53 11.93 0.88
CA PHE A 600 -38.06 13.32 0.80
C PHE A 600 -36.78 13.55 1.60
N GLU A 601 -35.89 14.41 1.11
CA GLU A 601 -34.63 14.75 1.78
C GLU A 601 -34.87 15.74 2.93
N GLY A 602 -33.99 15.77 3.93
CA GLY A 602 -34.00 16.78 4.99
C GLY A 602 -33.89 18.23 4.47
N HIS A 603 -34.31 19.17 5.31
CA HIS A 603 -34.38 20.61 5.05
C HIS A 603 -33.06 21.23 4.55
N GLY A 604 -31.93 20.82 5.12
CA GLY A 604 -30.62 21.42 4.90
C GLY A 604 -30.02 22.01 6.16
N SER A 605 -28.85 22.62 6.00
CA SER A 605 -28.06 23.11 7.12
C SER A 605 -28.32 24.60 7.37
N PRO A 606 -28.55 25.01 8.62
CA PRO A 606 -28.55 26.42 8.99
C PRO A 606 -27.14 27.00 8.91
N SER A 607 -27.05 28.33 8.89
CA SER A 607 -25.77 29.02 9.02
C SER A 607 -25.07 28.61 10.32
N SER A 608 -23.75 28.41 10.26
CA SER A 608 -22.95 27.96 11.42
C SER A 608 -23.05 28.92 12.61
N HIS A 609 -23.18 30.22 12.35
CA HIS A 609 -23.24 31.26 13.39
C HIS A 609 -24.57 31.31 14.18
N PHE A 610 -25.60 30.58 13.74
CA PHE A 610 -26.91 30.54 14.40
C PHE A 610 -27.12 29.29 15.27
N LYS A 611 -26.23 28.31 15.20
CA LYS A 611 -26.33 27.09 16.02
C LYS A 611 -26.10 27.41 17.50
N GLY A 612 -26.96 26.89 18.36
CA GLY A 612 -26.96 27.13 19.80
C GLY A 612 -27.51 28.50 20.23
N LYS A 613 -28.24 29.20 19.34
CA LYS A 613 -28.76 30.57 19.60
C LYS A 613 -30.29 30.66 19.59
N GLY A 614 -30.99 29.54 19.68
CA GLY A 614 -32.45 29.53 19.74
C GLY A 614 -32.98 28.20 20.22
N GLU A 615 -34.28 28.01 20.05
CA GLU A 615 -35.04 26.92 20.68
C GLU A 615 -35.46 25.83 19.68
N TYR A 616 -35.31 26.07 18.37
CA TYR A 616 -35.74 25.12 17.34
C TYR A 616 -34.64 24.10 17.05
N PRO A 617 -34.86 22.78 17.24
CA PRO A 617 -33.81 21.79 17.07
C PRO A 617 -33.26 21.70 15.65
N TYR A 618 -31.93 21.57 15.54
CA TYR A 618 -31.27 21.20 14.29
C TYR A 618 -30.60 19.82 14.41
N VAL A 619 -31.13 18.85 13.67
CA VAL A 619 -30.76 17.45 13.70
C VAL A 619 -29.76 17.11 12.60
N ARG A 620 -28.66 16.49 13.00
CA ARG A 620 -27.56 16.03 12.14
C ARG A 620 -27.52 14.50 12.08
N VAL A 621 -26.67 13.98 11.19
CA VAL A 621 -26.46 12.53 11.04
C VAL A 621 -26.04 11.85 12.35
N LYS A 622 -25.20 12.51 13.15
CA LYS A 622 -24.71 11.96 14.43
C LYS A 622 -25.84 11.73 15.46
N ASP A 623 -26.97 12.43 15.28
CA ASP A 623 -28.09 12.47 16.20
C ASP A 623 -29.09 11.32 15.94
N ILE A 624 -28.89 10.55 14.86
CA ILE A 624 -29.67 9.33 14.59
C ILE A 624 -29.00 8.17 15.32
N VAL A 625 -29.54 7.77 16.47
CA VAL A 625 -28.97 6.73 17.35
C VAL A 625 -30.10 5.90 17.94
N ASN A 626 -29.82 4.64 18.29
CA ASN A 626 -30.76 3.79 19.03
C ASN A 626 -32.17 3.69 18.40
N LEU A 627 -32.26 3.74 17.07
CA LEU A 627 -33.52 3.69 16.32
C LEU A 627 -34.44 4.91 16.54
N GLU A 628 -33.89 6.05 16.95
CA GLU A 628 -34.61 7.30 17.19
C GLU A 628 -33.77 8.53 16.82
N ILE A 629 -34.40 9.71 16.94
CA ILE A 629 -33.75 11.02 16.79
C ILE A 629 -33.42 11.54 18.18
N ASN A 630 -32.13 11.67 18.50
CA ASN A 630 -31.65 12.24 19.75
C ASN A 630 -31.34 13.73 19.56
N ILE A 631 -32.29 14.60 19.93
CA ILE A 631 -32.16 16.05 19.76
C ILE A 631 -31.04 16.58 20.66
N ASN A 632 -30.08 17.29 20.07
CA ASN A 632 -29.05 18.03 20.78
C ASN A 632 -29.42 19.52 20.85
N GLU A 633 -29.88 19.98 22.00
CA GLU A 633 -30.32 21.38 22.20
C GLU A 633 -29.22 22.41 21.93
N MET A 634 -27.95 22.01 22.08
CA MET A 634 -26.79 22.88 21.77
C MET A 634 -26.67 23.22 20.28
N ASP A 635 -27.37 22.51 19.40
CA ASP A 635 -27.41 22.81 17.97
C ASP A 635 -28.65 23.64 17.56
N SER A 636 -29.57 23.93 18.49
CA SER A 636 -30.83 24.62 18.21
C SER A 636 -30.64 26.01 17.60
N ILE A 637 -31.59 26.43 16.77
CA ILE A 637 -31.51 27.64 15.94
C ILE A 637 -32.64 28.63 16.25
N PRO A 638 -32.43 29.92 15.96
CA PRO A 638 -33.48 30.95 16.08
C PRO A 638 -34.67 30.69 15.15
N GLU A 639 -35.83 31.22 15.54
CA GLU A 639 -37.08 31.07 14.81
C GLU A 639 -37.01 31.54 13.36
N PHE A 640 -36.37 32.69 13.09
CA PHE A 640 -36.29 33.21 11.72
C PHE A 640 -35.54 32.25 10.77
N GLU A 641 -34.51 31.56 11.27
CA GLU A 641 -33.72 30.59 10.50
C GLU A 641 -34.52 29.30 10.31
N TYR A 642 -35.27 28.88 11.34
CA TYR A 642 -36.24 27.79 11.25
C TYR A 642 -37.30 28.07 10.18
N ILE A 643 -37.92 29.25 10.18
CA ILE A 643 -38.92 29.67 9.20
C ILE A 643 -38.33 29.70 7.78
N ARG A 644 -37.06 30.11 7.64
CA ARG A 644 -36.37 30.13 6.35
C ARG A 644 -36.16 28.73 5.77
N LEU A 645 -35.84 27.74 6.61
CA LEU A 645 -35.48 26.38 6.20
C LEU A 645 -36.66 25.41 6.15
N LYS A 646 -37.68 25.61 6.99
CA LYS A 646 -38.82 24.69 7.08
C LYS A 646 -39.53 24.56 5.73
N TRP A 647 -39.98 23.36 5.41
CA TRP A 647 -40.77 23.14 4.20
C TRP A 647 -42.10 23.89 4.27
N LYS A 648 -42.48 24.51 3.14
CA LYS A 648 -43.78 25.18 3.02
C LYS A 648 -44.92 24.19 2.73
N GLU A 649 -44.63 23.13 1.98
CA GLU A 649 -45.64 22.21 1.43
C GLU A 649 -45.60 20.79 2.01
N ARG A 650 -44.54 20.44 2.75
CA ARG A 650 -44.35 19.10 3.33
C ARG A 650 -44.15 19.26 4.82
N LYS A 651 -44.83 18.46 5.64
CA LYS A 651 -44.61 18.42 7.10
C LYS A 651 -44.22 17.02 7.49
N LEU A 652 -43.28 16.88 8.42
CA LEU A 652 -43.01 15.60 9.07
C LEU A 652 -44.24 15.13 9.82
N ARG A 653 -44.42 13.82 9.88
CA ARG A 653 -45.50 13.15 10.59
C ARG A 653 -44.91 12.16 11.58
N GLU A 654 -45.63 11.92 12.66
CA GLU A 654 -45.32 10.82 13.57
C GLU A 654 -45.17 9.52 12.77
N LYS A 655 -44.16 8.72 13.13
CA LYS A 655 -43.81 7.45 12.50
C LYS A 655 -43.31 7.55 11.05
N ASP A 656 -43.01 8.75 10.53
CA ASP A 656 -42.07 8.83 9.41
C ASP A 656 -40.74 8.19 9.84
N ILE A 657 -40.04 7.53 8.91
CA ILE A 657 -38.75 6.89 9.19
C ILE A 657 -37.64 7.76 8.61
N VAL A 658 -36.69 8.16 9.46
CA VAL A 658 -35.44 8.78 9.01
C VAL A 658 -34.43 7.69 8.65
N PHE A 659 -33.65 7.91 7.59
CA PHE A 659 -32.60 7.05 7.08
C PHE A 659 -31.36 7.88 6.73
N VAL A 660 -30.20 7.48 7.23
CA VAL A 660 -28.94 8.17 6.94
C VAL A 660 -28.40 7.74 5.58
N ARG A 661 -28.30 8.69 4.62
CA ARG A 661 -27.76 8.43 3.26
C ARG A 661 -26.30 8.83 3.06
N ARG A 662 -25.75 9.60 3.99
CA ARG A 662 -24.35 10.07 3.95
C ARG A 662 -23.88 10.32 5.38
N GLY A 663 -22.67 9.88 5.71
CA GLY A 663 -22.08 10.16 7.02
C GLY A 663 -21.37 8.97 7.63
N SER A 664 -20.11 8.78 7.23
CA SER A 664 -19.18 7.78 7.77
C SER A 664 -19.85 6.40 7.99
N TYR A 665 -19.63 5.78 9.15
CA TYR A 665 -20.17 4.50 9.57
C TYR A 665 -21.70 4.48 9.82
N ARG A 666 -22.37 5.64 9.81
CA ARG A 666 -23.80 5.75 10.16
C ARG A 666 -24.74 5.56 8.97
N ILE A 667 -24.22 5.40 7.76
CA ILE A 667 -25.09 5.17 6.59
C ILE A 667 -25.88 3.89 6.79
N GLY A 668 -27.20 3.97 6.61
CA GLY A 668 -28.12 2.88 6.93
C GLY A 668 -28.68 2.88 8.34
N ASP A 669 -28.23 3.80 9.21
CA ASP A 669 -28.92 4.04 10.47
C ASP A 669 -30.29 4.65 10.20
N VAL A 670 -31.26 4.19 10.99
CA VAL A 670 -32.66 4.55 10.86
C VAL A 670 -33.21 4.98 12.21
N GLY A 671 -34.30 5.74 12.19
CA GLY A 671 -35.03 6.07 13.41
C GLY A 671 -36.49 6.45 13.16
N PHE A 672 -37.32 6.33 14.20
CA PHE A 672 -38.67 6.88 14.18
C PHE A 672 -38.67 8.39 14.40
N VAL A 673 -39.58 9.08 13.71
CA VAL A 673 -40.00 10.44 14.05
C VAL A 673 -41.09 10.36 15.12
N TYR A 674 -40.79 10.86 16.33
CA TYR A 674 -41.75 11.01 17.43
C TYR A 674 -42.40 12.40 17.42
N LYS A 675 -43.39 12.63 18.29
CA LYS A 675 -44.05 13.95 18.41
C LYS A 675 -43.08 15.11 18.64
N LYS A 676 -42.08 14.90 19.50
CA LYS A 676 -41.03 15.89 19.83
C LYS A 676 -40.19 16.30 18.62
N ASP A 677 -40.14 15.46 17.58
CA ASP A 677 -39.24 15.62 16.44
C ASP A 677 -39.85 16.42 15.27
N ILE A 678 -41.17 16.65 15.30
CA ILE A 678 -41.94 17.22 14.17
C ILE A 678 -41.49 18.66 13.85
N ASN A 679 -41.11 19.43 14.86
CA ASN A 679 -40.75 20.86 14.74
C ASN A 679 -39.23 21.10 14.58
N SER A 680 -38.49 20.09 14.14
CA SER A 680 -37.02 20.16 13.96
C SER A 680 -36.61 20.43 12.51
N ILE A 681 -35.43 21.01 12.32
CA ILE A 681 -34.73 21.09 11.02
C ILE A 681 -33.76 19.92 10.91
N TYR A 682 -33.61 19.37 9.70
CA TYR A 682 -32.81 18.18 9.46
C TYR A 682 -31.82 18.43 8.34
N THR A 683 -30.59 17.96 8.49
CA THR A 683 -29.58 18.06 7.45
C THR A 683 -29.97 17.28 6.19
N LYS A 684 -29.47 17.69 5.01
CA LYS A 684 -29.80 17.05 3.72
C LYS A 684 -29.34 15.60 3.65
N GLU A 685 -28.32 15.20 4.41
CA GLU A 685 -27.80 13.84 4.49
C GLU A 685 -28.78 12.82 5.11
N LEU A 686 -29.94 13.30 5.57
CA LEU A 686 -31.04 12.48 6.06
C LEU A 686 -32.11 12.35 4.97
N GLN A 687 -32.59 11.12 4.78
CA GLN A 687 -33.67 10.76 3.89
C GLN A 687 -34.85 10.31 4.73
N PHE A 688 -36.04 10.80 4.43
CA PHE A 688 -37.27 10.38 5.11
C PHE A 688 -38.09 9.46 4.21
N PHE A 689 -38.75 8.51 4.85
CA PHE A 689 -39.63 7.52 4.26
C PHE A 689 -40.99 7.56 4.95
N ARG A 690 -42.06 7.63 4.16
CA ARG A 690 -43.43 7.66 4.63
C ARG A 690 -44.25 6.61 3.90
N ILE A 691 -44.88 5.70 4.64
CA ILE A 691 -45.88 4.81 4.08
C ILE A 691 -47.16 5.61 3.84
N VAL A 692 -47.67 5.56 2.62
CA VAL A 692 -48.92 6.23 2.21
C VAL A 692 -50.07 5.25 2.00
N ASP A 693 -49.78 3.98 1.70
CA ASP A 693 -50.75 2.89 1.66
C ASP A 693 -50.37 1.80 2.67
N GLU A 694 -51.10 1.71 3.79
CA GLU A 694 -50.88 0.68 4.82
C GLU A 694 -51.56 -0.65 4.50
N LYS A 695 -52.43 -0.71 3.49
CA LYS A 695 -53.13 -1.93 3.06
C LYS A 695 -52.51 -2.53 1.80
N ASN A 696 -51.24 -2.21 1.56
CA ASN A 696 -50.50 -2.71 0.41
C ASN A 696 -50.33 -4.24 0.47
N LYS A 697 -50.16 -4.85 -0.70
CA LYS A 697 -50.00 -6.30 -0.90
C LYS A 697 -48.76 -6.92 -0.22
N TYR A 698 -47.86 -6.10 0.34
CA TYR A 698 -46.64 -6.54 1.02
C TYR A 698 -46.75 -6.47 2.54
N TYR A 699 -47.88 -6.02 3.07
CA TYR A 699 -48.11 -5.85 4.52
C TYR A 699 -47.09 -4.91 5.20
N ILE A 700 -46.46 -4.01 4.43
CA ILE A 700 -45.51 -3.03 4.97
C ILE A 700 -46.30 -1.87 5.58
N THR A 701 -46.04 -1.55 6.83
CA THR A 701 -46.72 -0.48 7.56
C THR A 701 -45.71 0.56 8.03
N LYS A 702 -46.21 1.69 8.52
CA LYS A 702 -45.35 2.69 9.19
C LYS A 702 -44.62 2.14 10.42
N ASN A 703 -45.12 1.07 11.06
CA ASN A 703 -44.46 0.51 12.25
C ASN A 703 -43.39 -0.53 11.88
N ASN A 704 -43.63 -1.40 10.90
CA ASN A 704 -42.68 -2.48 10.58
C ASN A 704 -41.54 -2.06 9.63
N LEU A 705 -41.71 -0.99 8.84
CA LEU A 705 -40.70 -0.51 7.88
C LEU A 705 -39.32 -0.28 8.51
N LEU A 706 -39.27 0.30 9.71
CA LEU A 706 -38.00 0.54 10.41
C LEU A 706 -37.23 -0.76 10.66
N SER A 707 -37.94 -1.83 11.03
CA SER A 707 -37.31 -3.13 11.28
C SER A 707 -36.82 -3.76 9.98
N LEU A 708 -37.59 -3.66 8.89
CA LEU A 708 -37.15 -4.13 7.57
C LEU A 708 -35.88 -3.42 7.11
N LEU A 709 -35.79 -2.09 7.29
CA LEU A 709 -34.60 -1.29 6.97
C LEU A 709 -33.40 -1.62 7.86
N ARG A 710 -33.63 -2.09 9.10
CA ARG A 710 -32.56 -2.46 10.04
C ARG A 710 -32.10 -3.92 9.91
N SER A 711 -32.81 -4.72 9.10
CA SER A 711 -32.55 -6.15 8.90
C SER A 711 -31.09 -6.46 8.51
N LYS A 712 -30.66 -7.69 8.77
CA LYS A 712 -29.30 -8.15 8.46
C LYS A 712 -29.06 -8.11 6.95
N GLU A 713 -30.05 -8.50 6.17
CA GLU A 713 -30.06 -8.51 4.71
C GLU A 713 -29.84 -7.12 4.14
N VAL A 714 -30.51 -6.10 4.69
CA VAL A 714 -30.29 -4.70 4.28
C VAL A 714 -28.90 -4.23 4.70
N ARG A 715 -28.44 -4.59 5.90
CA ARG A 715 -27.11 -4.18 6.39
C ARG A 715 -25.98 -4.78 5.57
N GLU A 716 -26.07 -6.05 5.19
CA GLU A 716 -25.13 -6.68 4.26
C GLU A 716 -25.15 -5.93 2.92
N GLN A 717 -26.32 -5.71 2.29
CA GLN A 717 -26.42 -4.98 1.01
C GLN A 717 -25.74 -3.60 1.00
N LEU A 718 -25.75 -2.88 2.12
CA LEU A 718 -25.17 -1.53 2.20
C LEU A 718 -23.66 -1.52 1.92
N GLU A 719 -22.92 -2.57 2.25
CA GLU A 719 -21.48 -2.67 1.99
C GLU A 719 -21.16 -2.47 0.49
N ASN A 720 -22.03 -2.98 -0.38
CA ASN A 720 -21.88 -2.88 -1.83
C ASN A 720 -22.51 -1.62 -2.45
N LEU A 721 -23.30 -0.86 -1.69
CA LEU A 721 -23.96 0.37 -2.15
C LEU A 721 -23.27 1.65 -1.68
N ILE A 722 -22.47 1.57 -0.61
CA ILE A 722 -21.75 2.69 -0.01
C ILE A 722 -20.41 2.91 -0.71
N PHE A 723 -20.23 4.09 -1.30
CA PHE A 723 -19.00 4.48 -2.00
C PHE A 723 -18.37 5.73 -1.37
N MET A 724 -17.05 5.88 -1.47
CA MET A 724 -16.35 7.07 -0.99
C MET A 724 -16.50 8.22 -1.99
N ASP A 725 -16.90 9.38 -1.47
CA ASP A 725 -16.86 10.65 -2.17
C ASP A 725 -15.83 11.54 -1.49
N THR A 726 -14.65 11.63 -2.10
CA THR A 726 -13.44 12.22 -1.51
C THR A 726 -13.07 11.53 -0.19
N THR A 727 -13.48 12.09 0.95
CA THR A 727 -13.18 11.56 2.29
C THR A 727 -14.41 11.06 3.05
N LEU A 728 -15.63 11.21 2.49
CA LEU A 728 -16.86 10.83 3.17
C LEU A 728 -17.65 9.79 2.36
N PRO A 729 -18.09 8.68 2.97
CA PRO A 729 -18.92 7.71 2.28
C PRO A 729 -20.32 8.27 2.01
N THR A 730 -20.93 7.76 0.94
CA THR A 730 -22.28 8.13 0.51
C THR A 730 -22.95 6.99 -0.28
N ILE A 731 -24.27 6.91 -0.17
CA ILE A 731 -25.09 6.01 -0.99
C ILE A 731 -25.76 6.73 -2.18
N TYR A 732 -25.66 8.06 -2.30
CA TYR A 732 -26.35 8.87 -3.32
C TYR A 732 -27.82 8.47 -3.51
N LYS A 733 -28.26 8.13 -4.72
CA LYS A 733 -29.60 7.60 -5.02
C LYS A 733 -29.66 6.06 -4.99
N ARG A 734 -28.54 5.38 -4.71
CA ARG A 734 -28.50 3.90 -4.66
C ARG A 734 -29.31 3.32 -3.50
N TRP A 735 -29.72 4.13 -2.52
CA TRP A 735 -30.71 3.69 -1.51
C TRP A 735 -32.02 3.21 -2.16
N LEU A 736 -32.39 3.71 -3.34
CA LEU A 736 -33.53 3.22 -4.11
C LEU A 736 -33.41 1.73 -4.45
N LYS A 737 -32.18 1.23 -4.60
CA LYS A 737 -31.88 -0.17 -4.95
C LYS A 737 -31.81 -1.09 -3.74
N ILE A 738 -31.94 -0.57 -2.51
CA ILE A 738 -32.02 -1.39 -1.30
C ILE A 738 -33.24 -2.31 -1.42
N LYS A 739 -33.01 -3.62 -1.22
CA LYS A 739 -34.05 -4.63 -1.19
C LYS A 739 -34.46 -4.89 0.25
N LEU A 740 -35.73 -4.66 0.56
CA LEU A 740 -36.32 -5.02 1.84
C LEU A 740 -36.77 -6.49 1.81
N PRO A 741 -36.46 -7.29 2.85
CA PRO A 741 -36.97 -8.65 2.95
C PRO A 741 -38.49 -8.62 3.17
N LEU A 742 -39.19 -9.51 2.50
CA LEU A 742 -40.62 -9.73 2.69
C LEU A 742 -40.83 -11.09 3.38
N TYR A 743 -41.69 -11.08 4.40
CA TYR A 743 -42.08 -12.28 5.15
C TYR A 743 -43.53 -12.63 4.83
N ASN A 744 -44.01 -13.78 5.34
CA ASN A 744 -45.44 -14.10 5.27
C ASN A 744 -46.27 -13.07 6.08
N GLU A 745 -47.57 -13.01 5.81
CA GLU A 745 -48.50 -12.07 6.46
C GLU A 745 -48.46 -12.15 7.99
N GLN A 746 -48.43 -13.36 8.55
CA GLN A 746 -48.42 -13.56 10.01
C GLN A 746 -47.17 -12.97 10.67
N ASP A 747 -45.99 -13.16 10.06
CA ASP A 747 -44.73 -12.61 10.53
C ASP A 747 -44.69 -11.08 10.38
N MET A 748 -45.22 -10.55 9.27
CA MET A 748 -45.32 -9.11 9.04
C MET A 748 -46.25 -8.41 10.04
N GLU A 749 -47.39 -9.03 10.37
CA GLU A 749 -48.30 -8.55 11.42
C GLU A 749 -47.68 -8.62 12.81
N LEU A 750 -46.98 -9.72 13.13
CA LEU A 750 -46.28 -9.86 14.40
C LEU A 750 -45.21 -8.78 14.56
N LEU A 751 -44.46 -8.50 13.48
CA LEU A 751 -43.46 -7.46 13.44
C LEU A 751 -44.08 -6.08 13.64
N ASP A 752 -45.19 -5.78 12.97
CA ASP A 752 -45.95 -4.54 13.15
C ASP A 752 -46.39 -4.34 14.61
N LYS A 753 -47.02 -5.36 15.21
CA LYS A 753 -47.48 -5.32 16.61
C LYS A 753 -46.33 -5.05 17.58
N LYS A 754 -45.20 -5.74 17.42
CA LYS A 754 -44.00 -5.55 18.25
C LYS A 754 -43.44 -4.14 18.12
N MET A 755 -43.28 -3.65 16.88
CA MET A 755 -42.73 -2.32 16.63
C MET A 755 -43.69 -1.21 17.09
N SER A 756 -45.00 -1.40 16.95
CA SER A 756 -46.03 -0.48 17.45
C SER A 756 -45.99 -0.39 18.99
N SER A 757 -45.86 -1.53 19.68
CA SER A 757 -45.70 -1.56 21.14
C SER A 757 -44.42 -0.83 21.59
N ALA A 758 -43.29 -1.08 20.90
CA ALA A 758 -42.02 -0.41 21.19
C ALA A 758 -42.10 1.12 20.98
N TYR A 759 -42.73 1.56 19.88
CA TYR A 759 -42.97 2.97 19.62
C TYR A 759 -43.78 3.61 20.75
N ASN A 760 -44.91 3.01 21.15
CA ASN A 760 -45.80 3.57 22.15
C ASN A 760 -45.10 3.71 23.52
N LYS A 761 -44.35 2.70 23.96
CA LYS A 761 -43.55 2.77 25.20
C LYS A 761 -42.53 3.90 25.16
N ARG A 762 -41.88 4.10 24.00
CA ARG A 762 -40.88 5.16 23.83
C ARG A 762 -41.53 6.54 23.74
N GLN A 763 -42.69 6.67 23.10
CA GLN A 763 -43.46 7.91 23.05
C GLN A 763 -43.96 8.31 24.44
N GLU A 764 -44.43 7.35 25.25
CA GLU A 764 -44.84 7.59 26.64
C GLU A 764 -43.67 8.13 27.47
N PHE A 765 -42.47 7.55 27.33
CA PHE A 765 -41.25 8.07 27.96
C PHE A 765 -40.97 9.53 27.58
N TRP A 766 -41.08 9.89 26.29
CA TRP A 766 -40.89 11.27 25.84
C TRP A 766 -42.00 12.22 26.31
N ASP A 767 -43.25 11.74 26.38
CA ASP A 767 -44.37 12.52 26.92
C ASP A 767 -44.20 12.81 28.42
N ILE A 768 -43.57 11.92 29.18
CA ILE A 768 -43.22 12.14 30.59
C ILE A 768 -42.12 13.20 30.73
N LEU A 769 -41.03 13.11 29.93
CA LEU A 769 -39.93 14.07 29.97
C LEU A 769 -40.35 15.49 29.58
N ASN A 770 -41.30 15.63 28.66
CA ASN A 770 -41.83 16.93 28.25
C ASN A 770 -42.88 17.49 29.23
N ARG A 771 -43.31 16.73 30.25
CA ARG A 771 -44.27 17.18 31.28
C ARG A 771 -43.59 17.64 32.57
N SER A 772 -42.27 17.58 32.66
CA SER A 772 -41.48 18.06 33.80
C SER A 772 -41.12 19.55 33.67
N ASP A 773 -42.15 20.37 33.46
CA ASP A 773 -42.17 21.82 33.74
C ASP A 773 -43.09 22.11 34.93
#